data_AF-A0A3P3ZNB8-F1
#
_entry.id   AF-A0A3P3ZNB8-F1
#
_cell.length_a   1.000
_cell.length_b   1.000
_cell.length_c   1.000
_cell.angle_alpha   90.00
_cell.angle_beta   90.00
_cell.angle_gamma   90.00
#
_symmetry.space_group_name_H-M   'P 1'
#
loop_
_entity.id
_entity.type
_entity.pdbx_description
1 polymer ?
#
loop_
_entity_poly.entity_id
_entity_poly.type
_entity_poly.pdbx_seq_one_letter_code
_entity_poly.pdbx_strand_id
1 'polypeptide(L)'
;MGYGRDSLQKGRQGVEQRAKMAGGLVQDALPLSRQHLLAQMLTIHRGVIARKQIHQGNILHHAFAPSLGAVHGCGGSMGMTIQAIQIFPDRGRVHVAHEFADVLKLTSQSAMGMNGFGVQNGLKQRIGQVEGAQLGGLQSHQCFSQGLQGFHVAFALGFAEQFFGVHGFPEFHQCCYDTGIICKGISIVSDHSPFHYSQEYFQSLVQTALQQACQAGASAAEVEVSEGVGLGVTVRLGEVETIEYNRDKDLGVTVYFGPQRGQASTSDFSAAALRSTVDKAVAIARHTALDPFAGLADPALLAQAPWPDLGLFRPWDLSVEQGIDWARRCESAALAQDRRLNNSEGATVHTQNSHFFYGNTLGFMGGYAGSSHNLSCAVIAGKDQDMQRDYWYSTSRHPDQLESPEQVGRQAAERTLRRLEARRLSTRQVPVLFEASLASGLIGHFVGAVSGGSLYRGTSFLPDSLGQRVFDERFSLREEPHLPGGLASAPFDDEGVATHPRLVVNNGVVEGYFLGSYSARKLGMRSTANAGGSHNLIATPFGGGFEDLLRQMDRGVLVTELLGHGVNGVTGDYSRGAAGFWVEHGQIQYPVHEITIAGNLKEMFRAIQGVGTDVRVRGSKICGSILVGEMTVAGE
;
A
#
# COMPACT_ATOMS: atom_id res chain seq x y z
N MET A 1 -38.42 12.63 -75.01
CA MET A 1 -38.02 14.04 -75.19
C MET A 1 -37.18 14.41 -73.98
N GLY A 2 -35.95 14.93 -74.06
CA GLY A 2 -35.04 15.10 -75.19
C GLY A 2 -33.68 15.63 -74.69
N TYR A 3 -32.61 15.33 -75.41
CA TYR A 3 -31.31 16.02 -75.54
C TYR A 3 -30.90 17.12 -74.52
N GLY A 4 -29.65 17.17 -74.03
CA GLY A 4 -28.45 16.37 -74.36
C GLY A 4 -27.13 17.17 -74.17
N ARG A 5 -26.04 16.60 -74.70
CA ARG A 5 -24.60 17.02 -74.66
C ARG A 5 -23.85 16.63 -73.38
N ASP A 6 -22.83 15.78 -73.41
CA ASP A 6 -21.56 15.77 -74.19
C ASP A 6 -20.56 16.85 -73.74
N SER A 7 -19.25 16.59 -73.61
CA SER A 7 -18.49 15.32 -73.64
C SER A 7 -17.02 15.57 -73.22
N LEU A 8 -16.17 14.53 -73.32
CA LEU A 8 -14.69 14.47 -73.16
C LEU A 8 -14.21 13.94 -71.78
N GLN A 9 -13.89 12.64 -71.64
CA GLN A 9 -12.63 11.95 -72.08
C GLN A 9 -11.39 12.34 -71.25
N LYS A 10 -10.53 11.48 -70.70
CA LYS A 10 -10.33 10.00 -70.67
C LYS A 10 -9.71 9.66 -69.28
N GLY A 11 -9.72 8.44 -68.73
CA GLY A 11 -10.37 7.19 -69.12
C GLY A 11 -10.13 6.08 -68.09
N ARG A 12 -11.12 5.16 -67.97
CA ARG A 12 -11.02 3.69 -67.84
C ARG A 12 -9.67 3.14 -67.32
N GLN A 13 -9.57 2.43 -66.19
CA GLN A 13 -10.40 1.31 -65.70
C GLN A 13 -10.77 0.27 -66.77
N GLY A 14 -10.00 -0.83 -66.81
CA GLY A 14 -10.47 -2.17 -67.13
C GLY A 14 -10.38 -2.99 -65.84
N VAL A 15 -11.49 -3.33 -65.19
CA VAL A 15 -12.31 -4.53 -65.46
C VAL A 15 -11.47 -5.80 -65.18
N GLU A 16 -11.40 -6.27 -63.94
CA GLU A 16 -12.40 -7.11 -63.23
C GLU A 16 -12.52 -8.55 -63.77
N GLN A 17 -12.34 -9.51 -62.85
CA GLN A 17 -12.75 -10.93 -62.88
C GLN A 17 -11.92 -11.98 -63.68
N ARG A 18 -11.82 -13.16 -63.03
CA ARG A 18 -11.30 -14.47 -63.50
C ARG A 18 -9.76 -14.54 -63.60
N ALA A 19 -9.06 -15.53 -63.03
CA ALA A 19 -9.43 -16.74 -62.29
C ALA A 19 -8.53 -16.86 -61.03
N LYS A 20 -8.91 -17.46 -59.89
CA LYS A 20 -9.44 -18.81 -59.60
C LYS A 20 -8.44 -19.96 -59.86
N MET A 21 -7.99 -20.56 -58.75
CA MET A 21 -7.48 -21.94 -58.56
C MET A 21 -6.00 -22.28 -58.85
N ALA A 22 -5.55 -23.31 -58.10
CA ALA A 22 -4.24 -23.99 -58.08
C ALA A 22 -3.04 -23.13 -57.65
N GLY A 23 -2.12 -23.57 -56.78
CA GLY A 23 -1.93 -24.78 -55.95
C GLY A 23 -0.66 -24.54 -55.11
N GLY A 24 -0.27 -25.24 -54.04
CA GLY A 24 -0.66 -26.55 -53.55
C GLY A 24 0.59 -27.36 -53.17
N LEU A 25 0.98 -27.33 -51.88
CA LEU A 25 1.76 -28.35 -51.13
C LEU A 25 3.22 -28.72 -51.54
N VAL A 26 3.86 -29.47 -50.61
CA VAL A 26 5.17 -30.19 -50.66
C VAL A 26 6.41 -29.27 -50.46
N GLN A 27 7.14 -29.26 -49.33
CA GLN A 27 7.92 -30.28 -48.58
C GLN A 27 9.40 -30.41 -49.01
N ASP A 28 10.24 -30.83 -48.03
CA ASP A 28 11.65 -31.26 -48.08
C ASP A 28 12.77 -30.19 -48.27
N ALA A 29 14.02 -30.37 -47.81
CA ALA A 29 14.58 -31.11 -46.64
C ALA A 29 16.11 -30.80 -46.46
N LEU A 30 16.57 -30.60 -45.21
CA LEU A 30 17.95 -30.88 -44.71
C LEU A 30 19.12 -29.97 -45.28
N PRO A 31 20.40 -30.08 -44.82
CA PRO A 31 20.92 -29.16 -43.79
C PRO A 31 22.38 -28.63 -44.01
N LEU A 32 22.98 -28.03 -42.96
CA LEU A 32 24.39 -27.57 -42.81
C LEU A 32 24.70 -26.24 -43.57
N SER A 33 25.39 -25.25 -42.99
CA SER A 33 26.62 -25.37 -42.19
C SER A 33 26.89 -24.14 -41.28
N ARG A 34 27.95 -24.22 -40.47
CA ARG A 34 28.32 -23.25 -39.39
C ARG A 34 28.62 -21.83 -39.90
N GLN A 35 28.03 -20.82 -39.25
CA GLN A 35 28.74 -19.60 -38.84
C GLN A 35 28.01 -18.94 -37.67
N HIS A 36 28.62 -18.96 -36.48
CA HIS A 36 28.12 -18.32 -35.27
C HIS A 36 29.32 -17.69 -34.57
N LEU A 37 29.50 -16.36 -34.71
CA LEU A 37 30.26 -15.48 -33.80
C LEU A 37 30.36 -14.05 -34.36
N LEU A 38 30.26 -13.07 -33.46
CA LEU A 38 30.72 -11.66 -33.57
C LEU A 38 29.94 -10.69 -34.49
N ALA A 39 28.93 -10.06 -33.89
CA ALA A 39 28.61 -8.65 -34.10
C ALA A 39 28.46 -7.98 -32.72
N GLN A 40 28.81 -6.72 -32.47
CA GLN A 40 29.69 -5.78 -33.18
C GLN A 40 30.11 -4.70 -32.16
N MET A 41 31.32 -4.12 -32.26
CA MET A 41 31.75 -3.01 -31.41
C MET A 41 31.96 -1.74 -32.26
N LEU A 42 31.32 -0.62 -31.85
CA LEU A 42 31.70 0.80 -32.04
C LEU A 42 32.05 1.31 -33.47
N THR A 43 31.61 2.49 -33.91
CA THR A 43 32.16 3.79 -33.46
C THR A 43 31.31 5.00 -33.95
N ILE A 44 31.50 6.18 -33.34
CA ILE A 44 30.67 7.41 -33.40
C ILE A 44 31.39 8.59 -34.12
N HIS A 45 30.63 9.53 -34.74
CA HIS A 45 30.82 11.01 -34.92
C HIS A 45 30.42 11.49 -36.36
N ARG A 46 29.97 12.74 -36.68
CA ARG A 46 29.57 14.04 -36.05
C ARG A 46 28.74 14.84 -37.09
N GLY A 47 27.93 15.88 -36.82
CA GLY A 47 27.41 16.48 -35.57
C GLY A 47 27.30 18.04 -35.61
N VAL A 48 26.32 18.63 -34.87
CA VAL A 48 26.23 20.06 -34.39
C VAL A 48 25.50 21.06 -35.33
N ILE A 49 24.52 21.88 -34.87
CA ILE A 49 24.57 23.26 -34.28
C ILE A 49 23.22 23.54 -33.52
N ALA A 50 23.16 23.74 -32.18
CA ALA A 50 23.18 25.01 -31.37
C ALA A 50 21.83 25.82 -31.32
N ARG A 51 21.41 26.64 -30.32
CA ARG A 51 21.64 26.82 -28.84
C ARG A 51 20.66 27.91 -28.28
N LYS A 52 20.49 27.99 -26.93
CA LYS A 52 19.74 28.97 -26.04
C LYS A 52 18.36 28.48 -25.55
N GLN A 53 18.00 28.32 -24.26
CA GLN A 53 18.47 28.74 -22.91
C GLN A 53 17.87 30.06 -22.35
N ILE A 54 17.52 30.03 -21.05
CA ILE A 54 17.08 31.10 -20.09
C ILE A 54 15.55 31.33 -19.99
N HIS A 55 14.90 31.65 -18.85
CA HIS A 55 14.98 31.28 -17.40
C HIS A 55 13.85 32.04 -16.64
N GLN A 56 13.36 31.50 -15.50
CA GLN A 56 12.63 32.19 -14.40
C GLN A 56 11.28 32.92 -14.62
N GLY A 57 10.36 32.78 -13.62
CA GLY A 57 9.71 33.96 -13.03
C GLY A 57 8.17 34.08 -13.03
N ASN A 58 7.51 33.45 -12.04
CA ASN A 58 6.55 34.05 -11.08
C ASN A 58 5.34 34.96 -11.50
N ILE A 59 4.26 34.81 -10.71
CA ILE A 59 3.31 35.85 -10.19
C ILE A 59 1.87 36.03 -10.81
N LEU A 60 0.89 35.59 -10.00
CA LEU A 60 -0.43 36.13 -9.59
C LEU A 60 -1.60 36.54 -10.56
N HIS A 61 -2.76 35.92 -10.25
CA HIS A 61 -4.13 36.45 -9.97
C HIS A 61 -5.11 36.99 -11.05
N HIS A 62 -6.35 36.49 -10.91
CA HIS A 62 -7.67 37.14 -11.15
C HIS A 62 -8.07 37.51 -12.61
N ALA A 63 -9.37 37.58 -12.99
CA ALA A 63 -10.63 37.45 -12.23
C ALA A 63 -11.84 37.05 -13.11
N PHE A 64 -12.86 36.46 -12.46
CA PHE A 64 -14.32 36.51 -12.69
C PHE A 64 -14.98 36.36 -14.09
N ALA A 65 -16.10 35.62 -14.10
CA ALA A 65 -17.06 35.45 -15.20
C ALA A 65 -17.99 36.68 -15.40
N PRO A 66 -18.92 36.64 -16.39
CA PRO A 66 -20.31 36.31 -16.00
C PRO A 66 -21.22 35.56 -17.02
N SER A 67 -22.12 34.76 -16.44
CA SER A 67 -23.57 34.60 -16.77
C SER A 67 -24.13 33.93 -18.06
N LEU A 68 -24.99 32.92 -17.80
CA LEU A 68 -26.28 32.54 -18.47
C LEU A 68 -26.28 31.77 -19.82
N GLY A 69 -27.01 30.64 -19.84
CA GLY A 69 -27.50 29.99 -21.09
C GLY A 69 -27.60 28.45 -21.01
N ALA A 70 -28.81 27.89 -21.04
CA ALA A 70 -29.14 26.51 -20.69
C ALA A 70 -29.01 25.43 -21.80
N VAL A 71 -28.96 24.16 -21.38
CA VAL A 71 -29.42 22.91 -22.04
C VAL A 71 -28.47 22.12 -23.00
N HIS A 72 -28.16 20.89 -22.53
CA HIS A 72 -27.84 19.61 -23.22
C HIS A 72 -26.64 19.47 -24.18
N GLY A 73 -25.85 18.40 -23.96
CA GLY A 73 -24.90 17.86 -24.95
C GLY A 73 -23.82 16.95 -24.34
N CYS A 74 -23.89 15.65 -24.67
CA CYS A 74 -23.00 14.54 -24.31
C CYS A 74 -21.49 14.79 -24.08
N GLY A 75 -20.90 13.89 -23.28
CA GLY A 75 -19.64 13.23 -23.67
C GLY A 75 -18.35 13.81 -23.07
N GLY A 76 -18.03 13.39 -21.85
CA GLY A 76 -16.71 13.60 -21.23
C GLY A 76 -16.21 12.33 -20.58
N SER A 77 -15.51 11.47 -21.31
CA SER A 77 -14.89 10.26 -20.78
C SER A 77 -13.69 10.60 -19.90
N MET A 78 -13.93 10.83 -18.62
CA MET A 78 -12.87 10.95 -17.63
C MET A 78 -12.34 9.56 -17.31
N GLY A 79 -11.23 9.18 -17.94
CA GLY A 79 -10.50 7.96 -17.64
C GLY A 79 -9.93 8.04 -16.22
N MET A 80 -10.64 7.47 -15.24
CA MET A 80 -10.04 7.18 -13.95
C MET A 80 -9.16 5.94 -14.09
N THR A 81 -7.84 6.15 -14.17
CA THR A 81 -6.87 5.09 -13.93
C THR A 81 -7.16 4.49 -12.56
N ILE A 82 -7.55 3.21 -12.51
CA ILE A 82 -7.64 2.50 -11.23
C ILE A 82 -6.23 2.43 -10.66
N GLN A 83 -5.97 3.20 -9.60
CA GLN A 83 -4.83 2.91 -8.75
C GLN A 83 -5.07 1.53 -8.14
N ALA A 84 -4.12 0.62 -8.34
CA ALA A 84 -4.13 -0.68 -7.71
C ALA A 84 -4.40 -0.50 -6.21
N ILE A 85 -5.31 -1.30 -5.66
CA ILE A 85 -5.59 -1.31 -4.22
C ILE A 85 -4.36 -1.90 -3.54
N GLN A 86 -3.40 -1.04 -3.22
CA GLN A 86 -2.19 -1.41 -2.50
C GLN A 86 -2.57 -1.73 -1.06
N ILE A 87 -2.90 -3.00 -0.81
CA ILE A 87 -3.01 -3.57 0.54
C ILE A 87 -1.58 -3.71 1.08
N PHE A 88 -1.00 -2.59 1.53
CA PHE A 88 0.22 -2.63 2.33
C PHE A 88 -0.09 -3.33 3.66
N PRO A 89 0.85 -4.11 4.22
CA PRO A 89 0.83 -4.36 5.66
C PRO A 89 0.90 -3.01 6.40
N ASP A 90 0.10 -2.85 7.46
CA ASP A 90 -0.14 -1.57 8.17
C ASP A 90 1.14 -0.88 8.72
N ARG A 91 2.30 -1.54 8.71
CA ARG A 91 3.64 -0.99 9.07
C ARG A 91 4.32 -0.14 7.99
N GLY A 92 3.82 -0.13 6.75
CA GLY A 92 4.52 0.51 5.64
C GLY A 92 4.25 2.01 5.43
N ARG A 93 3.32 2.64 6.17
CA ARG A 93 2.90 4.04 5.92
C ARG A 93 2.38 4.79 7.16
N VAL A 94 3.26 5.18 8.08
CA VAL A 94 3.03 6.40 8.89
C VAL A 94 4.33 7.16 9.13
N HIS A 95 4.95 7.77 8.10
CA HIS A 95 5.77 8.98 8.29
C HIS A 95 5.78 9.85 7.02
N VAL A 96 4.71 10.63 6.82
CA VAL A 96 4.74 12.00 6.26
C VAL A 96 3.31 12.60 6.35
N ALA A 97 3.23 13.82 6.90
CA ALA A 97 2.09 14.76 6.80
C ALA A 97 0.69 14.30 7.26
N HIS A 98 0.48 14.17 8.58
CA HIS A 98 -0.81 14.53 9.20
C HIS A 98 -0.69 15.21 10.59
N GLU A 99 0.47 15.81 10.90
CA GLU A 99 0.74 16.60 12.12
C GLU A 99 1.03 18.10 11.84
N PHE A 100 0.42 18.69 10.80
CA PHE A 100 0.46 20.16 10.58
C PHE A 100 -0.92 20.79 10.80
N ALA A 101 -1.39 20.76 12.05
CA ALA A 101 -2.58 21.48 12.49
C ALA A 101 -2.46 22.10 13.89
N ASP A 102 -1.25 22.15 14.45
CA ASP A 102 -0.92 22.93 15.64
C ASP A 102 0.37 23.73 15.38
N VAL A 103 0.53 24.85 16.11
CA VAL A 103 1.58 25.89 15.90
C VAL A 103 1.38 26.77 14.65
N LEU A 104 0.23 27.48 14.58
CA LEU A 104 0.17 28.90 14.19
C LEU A 104 -1.22 29.54 14.45
N LYS A 105 -1.64 29.58 15.73
CA LYS A 105 -2.74 30.47 16.18
C LYS A 105 -2.18 31.72 16.86
N LEU A 106 -1.58 32.60 16.07
CA LEU A 106 -1.35 33.99 16.51
C LEU A 106 -2.60 34.83 16.21
N THR A 107 -3.44 34.94 17.25
CA THR A 107 -4.32 36.09 17.56
C THR A 107 -4.83 36.94 16.39
N SER A 108 -6.10 36.77 16.03
CA SER A 108 -6.85 37.75 15.23
C SER A 108 -8.32 37.86 15.66
N GLN A 109 -8.57 38.51 16.81
CA GLN A 109 -9.82 39.27 17.05
C GLN A 109 -9.74 40.13 18.32
N SER A 110 -9.43 41.41 18.16
CA SER A 110 -9.87 42.50 19.06
C SER A 110 -9.61 43.86 18.40
N ALA A 111 -10.54 44.80 18.62
CA ALA A 111 -10.51 46.22 18.24
C ALA A 111 -10.78 46.59 16.75
N MET A 112 -12.02 47.02 16.51
CA MET A 112 -12.31 48.13 15.57
C MET A 112 -11.58 49.40 16.00
N GLY A 113 -11.27 50.32 15.07
CA GLY A 113 -11.02 51.73 15.45
C GLY A 113 -10.01 52.53 14.62
N MET A 114 -10.46 53.04 13.46
CA MET A 114 -10.14 54.35 12.85
C MET A 114 -8.69 54.91 12.73
N ASN A 115 -8.46 55.44 11.52
CA ASN A 115 -7.67 56.64 11.17
C ASN A 115 -6.13 56.67 11.31
N GLY A 116 -5.48 56.96 10.17
CA GLY A 116 -4.62 58.15 10.10
C GLY A 116 -3.19 57.98 9.60
N PHE A 117 -2.91 58.51 8.40
CA PHE A 117 -1.64 59.10 7.94
C PHE A 117 -0.28 58.40 8.24
N GLY A 118 0.44 58.05 7.15
CA GLY A 118 1.62 58.86 6.83
C GLY A 118 3.01 58.18 6.72
N VAL A 119 3.66 58.44 5.57
CA VAL A 119 5.07 58.87 5.44
C VAL A 119 6.21 57.82 5.56
N GLN A 120 6.64 57.38 4.38
CA GLN A 120 8.04 57.37 3.84
C GLN A 120 9.18 56.47 4.39
N ASN A 121 10.03 56.10 3.41
CA ASN A 121 11.45 55.72 3.47
C ASN A 121 11.79 54.37 4.15
N GLY A 122 12.64 53.48 3.60
CA GLY A 122 13.40 53.53 2.34
C GLY A 122 14.91 53.46 2.57
N LEU A 123 15.51 52.27 2.41
CA LEU A 123 16.97 52.12 2.27
C LEU A 123 17.34 50.82 1.54
N LYS A 124 18.11 50.97 0.45
CA LYS A 124 18.88 49.94 -0.26
C LYS A 124 20.36 50.31 -0.14
N GLN A 125 21.25 49.36 -0.51
CA GLN A 125 22.72 49.52 -0.71
C GLN A 125 23.54 49.56 0.61
N ARG A 126 24.79 49.05 0.69
CA ARG A 126 25.69 48.34 -0.29
C ARG A 126 26.94 47.74 0.40
N ILE A 127 27.70 46.91 -0.35
CA ILE A 127 29.17 46.61 -0.21
C ILE A 127 29.59 45.74 1.01
N GLY A 128 30.54 44.79 0.91
CA GLY A 128 31.20 44.21 -0.27
C GLY A 128 32.52 43.46 0.01
N GLN A 129 32.83 42.49 -0.86
CA GLN A 129 34.13 41.92 -1.29
C GLN A 129 35.34 41.76 -0.33
N VAL A 130 35.90 40.54 -0.31
CA VAL A 130 37.35 40.29 -0.59
C VAL A 130 37.47 39.01 -1.46
N GLU A 131 38.32 39.04 -2.49
CA GLU A 131 38.74 37.88 -3.30
C GLU A 131 40.26 37.64 -3.17
N GLY A 132 40.73 36.42 -3.47
CA GLY A 132 41.99 36.27 -4.24
C GLY A 132 43.06 35.27 -3.76
N ALA A 133 43.47 34.37 -4.67
CA ALA A 133 44.71 33.58 -4.73
C ALA A 133 44.93 32.44 -3.69
N GLN A 134 45.52 31.28 -4.01
CA GLN A 134 46.06 30.77 -5.29
C GLN A 134 46.08 29.21 -5.34
N LEU A 135 45.64 28.68 -6.50
CA LEU A 135 46.21 27.58 -7.31
C LEU A 135 47.27 26.60 -6.76
N GLY A 136 47.00 25.30 -6.94
CA GLY A 136 48.03 24.24 -7.02
C GLY A 136 47.48 22.82 -7.26
N GLY A 137 48.00 22.10 -8.28
CA GLY A 137 48.02 20.62 -8.25
C GLY A 137 46.99 19.81 -9.06
N LEU A 138 46.83 20.06 -10.36
CA LEU A 138 46.12 19.14 -11.28
C LEU A 138 47.04 17.99 -11.75
N GLN A 139 47.35 17.00 -10.89
CA GLN A 139 48.11 15.79 -11.30
C GLN A 139 48.01 14.61 -10.31
N SER A 140 46.86 13.93 -10.25
CA SER A 140 46.68 12.77 -9.35
C SER A 140 45.70 11.67 -9.81
N HIS A 141 45.15 11.75 -11.03
CA HIS A 141 44.12 10.79 -11.53
C HIS A 141 44.51 9.95 -12.75
N GLN A 142 45.80 9.89 -13.13
CA GLN A 142 46.28 8.98 -14.20
C GLN A 142 47.13 7.79 -13.71
N CYS A 143 47.56 7.77 -12.44
CA CYS A 143 48.38 6.66 -11.92
C CYS A 143 47.54 5.51 -11.31
N PHE A 144 46.30 5.78 -10.88
CA PHE A 144 45.46 4.77 -10.22
C PHE A 144 44.72 3.83 -11.20
N SER A 145 44.55 4.22 -12.47
CA SER A 145 43.83 3.43 -13.48
C SER A 145 44.66 2.32 -14.15
N GLN A 146 45.99 2.34 -14.01
CA GLN A 146 46.86 1.28 -14.54
C GLN A 146 47.21 0.18 -13.51
N GLY A 147 46.91 0.40 -12.22
CA GLY A 147 47.11 -0.62 -11.17
C GLY A 147 46.04 -1.72 -11.15
N LEU A 148 44.76 -1.37 -11.39
CA LEU A 148 43.64 -2.33 -11.23
C LEU A 148 43.43 -3.30 -12.40
N GLN A 149 43.96 -3.02 -13.60
CA GLN A 149 43.81 -3.95 -14.74
C GLN A 149 44.72 -5.19 -14.67
N GLY A 150 45.81 -5.14 -13.88
CA GLY A 150 46.65 -6.32 -13.64
C GLY A 150 46.04 -7.34 -12.67
N PHE A 151 45.27 -6.88 -11.68
CA PHE A 151 44.75 -7.74 -10.61
C PHE A 151 43.62 -8.68 -11.05
N HIS A 152 42.79 -8.27 -12.02
CA HIS A 152 41.65 -9.08 -12.47
C HIS A 152 42.03 -10.27 -13.37
N VAL A 153 43.17 -10.23 -14.06
CA VAL A 153 43.60 -11.35 -14.94
C VAL A 153 44.22 -12.50 -14.15
N ALA A 154 44.94 -12.19 -13.06
CA ALA A 154 45.58 -13.21 -12.23
C ALA A 154 44.57 -14.06 -11.43
N PHE A 155 43.49 -13.45 -10.94
CA PHE A 155 42.46 -14.16 -10.16
C PHE A 155 41.57 -15.07 -11.01
N ALA A 156 41.43 -14.79 -12.31
CA ALA A 156 40.60 -15.56 -13.25
C ALA A 156 41.24 -16.89 -13.73
N LEU A 157 42.50 -17.16 -13.38
CA LEU A 157 43.27 -18.33 -13.85
C LEU A 157 43.73 -19.29 -12.73
N GLY A 158 43.23 -19.14 -11.50
CA GLY A 158 43.27 -20.22 -10.50
C GLY A 158 44.60 -20.50 -9.79
N PHE A 159 45.53 -19.55 -9.71
CA PHE A 159 46.83 -19.70 -9.02
C PHE A 159 46.85 -19.11 -7.60
N ALA A 160 46.01 -19.64 -6.70
CA ALA A 160 45.88 -19.12 -5.33
C ALA A 160 46.87 -19.70 -4.29
N GLU A 161 47.65 -20.75 -4.60
CA GLU A 161 48.45 -21.50 -3.62
C GLU A 161 49.97 -21.19 -3.58
N GLN A 162 50.48 -20.18 -4.28
CA GLN A 162 51.95 -19.93 -4.37
C GLN A 162 52.48 -18.64 -3.72
N PHE A 163 51.70 -17.93 -2.90
CA PHE A 163 52.10 -16.64 -2.32
C PHE A 163 52.34 -16.58 -0.80
N PHE A 164 52.32 -17.71 -0.08
CA PHE A 164 52.73 -17.78 1.32
C PHE A 164 53.83 -18.82 1.55
N GLY A 165 55.07 -18.40 1.30
CA GLY A 165 56.28 -19.13 1.66
C GLY A 165 57.36 -18.19 2.16
N VAL A 166 58.08 -18.64 3.21
CA VAL A 166 59.30 -18.02 3.78
C VAL A 166 59.11 -16.76 4.63
N HIS A 167 58.79 -16.93 5.93
CA HIS A 167 59.75 -16.68 7.03
C HIS A 167 59.16 -16.93 8.44
N GLY A 168 59.74 -17.89 9.18
CA GLY A 168 60.01 -17.83 10.63
C GLY A 168 58.87 -17.72 11.68
N PHE A 169 58.51 -18.85 12.29
CA PHE A 169 58.05 -18.93 13.70
C PHE A 169 59.27 -18.87 14.66
N PRO A 170 59.15 -18.40 15.92
CA PRO A 170 58.44 -19.10 17.03
C PRO A 170 57.58 -18.15 17.91
N GLU A 171 56.81 -18.52 18.95
CA GLU A 171 56.67 -19.75 19.75
C GLU A 171 55.32 -19.77 20.56
N PHE A 172 55.01 -20.91 21.19
CA PHE A 172 54.10 -21.15 22.35
C PHE A 172 52.56 -21.40 22.28
N HIS A 173 52.20 -22.57 22.85
CA HIS A 173 50.97 -23.00 23.56
C HIS A 173 49.59 -23.17 22.88
N GLN A 174 49.44 -24.33 22.20
CA GLN A 174 48.71 -25.51 22.71
C GLN A 174 47.49 -25.30 23.66
N CYS A 175 46.27 -25.58 23.17
CA CYS A 175 45.35 -26.59 23.74
C CYS A 175 44.18 -26.91 22.78
N CYS A 176 43.36 -27.90 23.13
CA CYS A 176 42.09 -28.34 22.50
C CYS A 176 42.19 -29.19 21.21
N TYR A 177 42.09 -30.50 21.41
CA TYR A 177 41.45 -31.44 20.47
C TYR A 177 40.29 -32.15 21.21
N ASP A 178 39.41 -32.79 20.43
CA ASP A 178 38.29 -33.66 20.83
C ASP A 178 37.05 -33.02 21.49
N THR A 179 36.02 -32.82 20.68
CA THR A 179 34.90 -33.78 20.64
C THR A 179 34.09 -33.65 19.35
N GLY A 180 33.74 -34.78 18.73
CA GLY A 180 33.13 -34.79 17.39
C GLY A 180 31.63 -34.44 17.40
N ILE A 181 31.18 -33.76 16.35
CA ILE A 181 29.76 -33.61 16.01
C ILE A 181 29.49 -34.23 14.64
N ILE A 182 28.38 -34.96 14.58
CA ILE A 182 27.94 -35.77 13.46
C ILE A 182 27.46 -34.89 12.30
N CYS A 183 28.04 -35.04 11.12
CA CYS A 183 27.50 -34.46 9.89
C CYS A 183 26.18 -35.14 9.49
N LYS A 184 25.06 -34.66 10.05
CA LYS A 184 23.74 -34.86 9.42
C LYS A 184 23.57 -33.86 8.29
N GLY A 185 22.94 -34.32 7.20
CA GLY A 185 22.94 -33.63 5.92
C GLY A 185 22.47 -32.18 6.01
N ILE A 186 23.33 -31.27 5.51
CA ILE A 186 22.90 -29.93 5.12
C ILE A 186 22.07 -30.12 3.85
N SER A 187 20.75 -30.06 3.99
CA SER A 187 19.89 -29.73 2.87
C SER A 187 20.33 -28.37 2.36
N ILE A 188 20.80 -28.29 1.11
CA ILE A 188 21.09 -27.03 0.45
C ILE A 188 19.74 -26.38 0.13
N VAL A 189 19.17 -25.70 1.12
CA VAL A 189 18.13 -24.71 0.90
C VAL A 189 18.79 -23.56 0.16
N SER A 190 18.21 -23.15 -0.96
CA SER A 190 18.73 -22.08 -1.80
C SER A 190 18.81 -20.77 -1.02
N ASP A 191 20.04 -20.38 -0.65
CA ASP A 191 20.34 -19.19 0.14
C ASP A 191 20.28 -17.91 -0.71
N HIS A 192 19.10 -17.64 -1.25
CA HIS A 192 18.77 -16.48 -2.06
C HIS A 192 17.62 -15.73 -1.39
N SER A 193 17.97 -15.03 -0.31
CA SER A 193 17.12 -13.98 0.25
C SER A 193 16.77 -12.96 -0.85
N PRO A 194 15.49 -12.54 -1.00
CA PRO A 194 15.12 -11.49 -1.96
C PRO A 194 15.61 -10.09 -1.52
N PHE A 195 16.06 -9.98 -0.26
CA PHE A 195 16.56 -8.76 0.37
C PHE A 195 18.00 -8.48 -0.03
N HIS A 196 18.31 -7.19 -0.24
CA HIS A 196 19.66 -6.71 -0.50
C HIS A 196 20.45 -6.51 0.79
N TYR A 197 19.76 -6.19 1.88
CA TYR A 197 20.35 -6.02 3.21
C TYR A 197 20.00 -7.19 4.13
N SER A 198 20.83 -7.42 5.15
CA SER A 198 20.55 -8.42 6.19
C SER A 198 19.99 -7.77 7.46
N GLN A 199 19.36 -8.56 8.32
CA GLN A 199 18.84 -8.08 9.61
C GLN A 199 19.97 -7.58 10.51
N GLU A 200 21.15 -8.20 10.46
CA GLU A 200 22.36 -7.80 11.20
C GLU A 200 22.89 -6.44 10.70
N TYR A 201 22.81 -6.18 9.38
CA TYR A 201 23.16 -4.88 8.83
C TYR A 201 22.19 -3.79 9.31
N PHE A 202 20.87 -4.05 9.30
CA PHE A 202 19.89 -3.12 9.86
C PHE A 202 20.07 -2.89 11.36
N GLN A 203 20.33 -3.95 12.14
CA GLN A 203 20.69 -3.84 13.56
C GLN A 203 21.90 -2.91 13.76
N SER A 204 22.92 -2.99 12.88
CA SER A 204 24.10 -2.11 12.95
C SER A 204 23.77 -0.64 12.65
N LEU A 205 22.85 -0.36 11.71
CA LEU A 205 22.36 0.99 11.41
C LEU A 205 21.56 1.57 12.58
N VAL A 206 20.61 0.79 13.12
CA VAL A 206 19.81 1.12 14.31
C VAL A 206 20.72 1.45 15.49
N GLN A 207 21.67 0.56 15.82
CA GLN A 207 22.61 0.75 16.90
C GLN A 207 23.48 2.02 16.70
N THR A 208 23.94 2.28 15.47
CA THR A 208 24.75 3.46 15.15
C THR A 208 23.94 4.76 15.32
N ALA A 209 22.69 4.80 14.85
CA ALA A 209 21.83 5.97 14.98
C ALA A 209 21.44 6.24 16.45
N LEU A 210 21.10 5.19 17.22
CA LEU A 210 20.82 5.31 18.65
C LEU A 210 22.04 5.84 19.42
N GLN A 211 23.25 5.34 19.11
CA GLN A 211 24.50 5.84 19.71
C GLN A 211 24.74 7.32 19.38
N GLN A 212 24.52 7.73 18.13
CA GLN A 212 24.66 9.14 17.72
C GLN A 212 23.63 10.04 18.41
N ALA A 213 22.38 9.59 18.57
CA ALA A 213 21.34 10.33 19.29
C ALA A 213 21.68 10.52 20.78
N CYS A 214 22.16 9.47 21.44
CA CYS A 214 22.66 9.55 22.82
C CYS A 214 23.87 10.49 22.95
N GLN A 215 24.83 10.43 22.02
CA GLN A 215 25.98 11.36 21.98
C GLN A 215 25.56 12.82 21.76
N ALA A 216 24.47 13.07 21.02
CA ALA A 216 23.88 14.39 20.85
C ALA A 216 23.06 14.87 22.07
N GLY A 217 22.98 14.07 23.14
CA GLY A 217 22.32 14.40 24.40
C GLY A 217 20.83 14.11 24.45
N ALA A 218 20.29 13.31 23.52
CA ALA A 218 18.90 12.87 23.60
C ALA A 218 18.67 12.02 24.88
N SER A 219 17.56 12.27 25.59
CA SER A 219 17.19 11.49 26.77
C SER A 219 16.60 10.13 26.41
N ALA A 220 16.05 10.00 25.22
CA ALA A 220 15.62 8.75 24.62
C ALA A 220 15.62 8.86 23.08
N ALA A 221 15.68 7.74 22.38
CA ALA A 221 15.53 7.68 20.93
C ALA A 221 15.02 6.31 20.46
N GLU A 222 14.44 6.28 19.27
CA GLU A 222 14.03 5.10 18.54
C GLU A 222 14.36 5.24 17.06
N VAL A 223 14.64 4.10 16.42
CA VAL A 223 15.05 4.02 15.03
C VAL A 223 14.38 2.81 14.40
N GLU A 224 13.79 3.01 13.23
CA GLU A 224 13.31 1.94 12.36
C GLU A 224 14.09 1.98 11.05
N VAL A 225 14.43 0.80 10.52
CA VAL A 225 15.00 0.62 9.19
C VAL A 225 14.18 -0.43 8.46
N SER A 226 13.83 -0.20 7.20
CA SER A 226 13.13 -1.17 6.38
C SER A 226 13.65 -1.23 4.94
N GLU A 227 13.44 -2.37 4.29
CA GLU A 227 13.36 -2.43 2.83
C GLU A 227 12.20 -3.31 2.37
N GLY A 228 11.67 -2.97 1.19
CA GLY A 228 10.69 -3.74 0.45
C GLY A 228 11.18 -3.98 -0.98
N VAL A 229 10.90 -5.16 -1.51
CA VAL A 229 11.26 -5.56 -2.88
C VAL A 229 10.09 -6.35 -3.47
N GLY A 230 9.71 -6.05 -4.71
CA GLY A 230 8.61 -6.73 -5.36
C GLY A 230 8.60 -6.64 -6.88
N LEU A 231 7.58 -7.29 -7.43
CA LEU A 231 7.27 -7.35 -8.85
C LEU A 231 5.76 -7.19 -9.02
N GLY A 232 5.35 -6.29 -9.91
CA GLY A 232 3.99 -6.18 -10.41
C GLY A 232 3.96 -6.43 -11.92
N VAL A 233 3.04 -7.27 -12.39
CA VAL A 233 2.80 -7.48 -13.82
C VAL A 233 1.31 -7.27 -14.10
N THR A 234 1.00 -6.35 -15.01
CA THR A 234 -0.37 -6.08 -15.48
C THR A 234 -0.50 -6.44 -16.94
N VAL A 235 -1.57 -7.17 -17.25
CA VAL A 235 -1.99 -7.54 -18.60
C VAL A 235 -3.37 -6.95 -18.84
N ARG A 236 -3.58 -6.39 -20.03
CA ARG A 236 -4.85 -5.82 -20.47
C ARG A 236 -5.17 -6.23 -21.91
N LEU A 237 -6.35 -6.79 -22.11
CA LEU A 237 -6.83 -7.36 -23.38
C LEU A 237 -5.83 -8.36 -24.00
N GLY A 238 -5.19 -9.17 -23.17
CA GLY A 238 -4.17 -10.16 -23.56
C GLY A 238 -2.76 -9.61 -23.74
N GLU A 239 -2.58 -8.30 -23.82
CA GLU A 239 -1.28 -7.65 -24.00
C GLU A 239 -0.69 -7.18 -22.68
N VAL A 240 0.65 -7.19 -22.57
CA VAL A 240 1.34 -6.73 -21.36
C VAL A 240 1.31 -5.20 -21.31
N GLU A 241 0.70 -4.64 -20.27
CA GLU A 241 0.55 -3.18 -20.09
C GLU A 241 1.68 -2.62 -19.22
N THR A 242 1.98 -3.27 -18.08
CA THR A 242 3.08 -2.87 -17.19
C THR A 242 3.85 -4.06 -16.62
N ILE A 243 5.15 -3.86 -16.45
CA ILE A 243 6.04 -4.68 -15.63
C ILE A 243 6.78 -3.70 -14.72
N GLU A 244 6.53 -3.78 -13.42
CA GLU A 244 7.07 -2.87 -12.41
C GLU A 244 7.92 -3.65 -11.40
N TYR A 245 9.15 -3.20 -11.18
CA TYR A 245 9.98 -3.64 -10.07
C TYR A 245 10.11 -2.49 -9.07
N ASN A 246 9.57 -2.67 -7.88
CA ASN A 246 9.76 -1.75 -6.77
C ASN A 246 10.88 -2.25 -5.86
N ARG A 247 11.74 -1.32 -5.44
CA ARG A 247 12.69 -1.52 -4.34
C ARG A 247 12.74 -0.25 -3.52
N ASP A 248 12.09 -0.30 -2.37
CA ASP A 248 11.95 0.81 -1.44
C ASP A 248 12.79 0.54 -0.20
N LYS A 249 13.38 1.58 0.38
CA LYS A 249 14.11 1.49 1.64
C LYS A 249 14.03 2.81 2.40
N ASP A 250 13.88 2.73 3.71
CA ASP A 250 13.79 3.90 4.58
C ASP A 250 14.47 3.63 5.92
N LEU A 251 14.95 4.70 6.55
CA LEU A 251 15.44 4.73 7.91
C LEU A 251 14.85 5.97 8.59
N GLY A 252 14.03 5.76 9.61
CA GLY A 252 13.44 6.80 10.45
C GLY A 252 14.15 6.90 11.79
N VAL A 253 14.43 8.10 12.27
CA VAL A 253 14.99 8.37 13.61
C VAL A 253 14.09 9.35 14.34
N THR A 254 13.53 8.93 15.49
CA THR A 254 12.83 9.81 16.44
C THR A 254 13.68 9.97 17.70
N VAL A 255 13.89 11.21 18.14
CA VAL A 255 14.66 11.54 19.35
C VAL A 255 13.83 12.39 20.31
N TYR A 256 14.14 12.23 21.59
CA TYR A 256 13.47 12.92 22.69
C TYR A 256 14.48 13.71 23.54
N PHE A 257 14.12 14.93 23.92
CA PHE A 257 14.83 15.75 24.90
C PHE A 257 13.85 16.09 26.03
N GLY A 258 13.74 15.17 27.00
CA GLY A 258 12.64 15.15 27.95
C GLY A 258 11.29 15.09 27.21
N PRO A 259 10.38 16.06 27.41
CA PRO A 259 9.07 16.10 26.74
C PRO A 259 9.11 16.66 25.30
N GLN A 260 10.28 17.03 24.76
CA GLN A 260 10.39 17.50 23.38
C GLN A 260 10.68 16.33 22.43
N ARG A 261 9.95 16.22 21.30
CA ARG A 261 10.14 15.20 20.26
C ARG A 261 10.64 15.83 18.96
N GLY A 262 11.54 15.17 18.25
CA GLY A 262 11.89 15.52 16.87
C GLY A 262 12.23 14.27 16.05
N GLN A 263 11.99 14.34 14.75
CA GLN A 263 12.11 13.19 13.86
C GLN A 263 12.64 13.59 12.48
N ALA A 264 13.41 12.70 11.86
CA ALA A 264 13.78 12.77 10.45
C ALA A 264 13.90 11.35 9.84
N SER A 265 13.81 11.23 8.52
CA SER A 265 14.05 9.97 7.81
C SER A 265 14.95 10.14 6.57
N THR A 266 15.45 9.03 6.04
CA THR A 266 16.34 8.96 4.86
C THR A 266 16.27 7.59 4.18
N SER A 267 16.35 7.57 2.84
CA SER A 267 16.58 6.34 2.05
C SER A 267 18.07 6.09 1.75
N ASP A 268 18.96 7.05 2.04
CA ASP A 268 20.41 6.84 2.02
C ASP A 268 20.89 6.30 3.37
N PHE A 269 21.57 5.15 3.33
CA PHE A 269 22.14 4.44 4.49
C PHE A 269 23.64 4.72 4.65
N SER A 270 24.20 5.68 3.90
CA SER A 270 25.57 6.14 4.11
C SER A 270 25.76 6.72 5.52
N ALA A 271 26.94 6.52 6.11
CA ALA A 271 27.24 7.03 7.46
C ALA A 271 27.11 8.57 7.58
N ALA A 272 27.23 9.30 6.45
CA ALA A 272 27.00 10.73 6.38
C ALA A 272 25.52 11.10 6.40
N ALA A 273 24.68 10.38 5.65
CA ALA A 273 23.23 10.56 5.67
C ALA A 273 22.61 10.16 7.02
N LEU A 274 23.09 9.07 7.62
CA LEU A 274 22.68 8.62 8.95
C LEU A 274 22.90 9.71 10.00
N ARG A 275 24.13 10.24 10.05
CA ARG A 275 24.48 11.38 10.93
C ARG A 275 23.63 12.60 10.66
N SER A 276 23.48 13.00 9.40
CA SER A 276 22.65 14.15 9.02
C SER A 276 21.18 13.98 9.43
N THR A 277 20.65 12.76 9.42
CA THR A 277 19.28 12.43 9.84
C THR A 277 19.13 12.57 11.35
N VAL A 278 20.07 12.02 12.13
CA VAL A 278 20.12 12.20 13.59
C VAL A 278 20.25 13.70 13.95
N ASP A 279 21.17 14.43 13.31
CA ASP A 279 21.38 15.86 13.54
C ASP A 279 20.11 16.67 13.26
N LYS A 280 19.36 16.34 12.20
CA LYS A 280 18.06 16.97 11.89
C LYS A 280 16.99 16.63 12.92
N ALA A 281 16.86 15.37 13.34
CA ALA A 281 15.90 14.97 14.37
C ALA A 281 16.17 15.70 15.70
N VAL A 282 17.45 15.81 16.09
CA VAL A 282 17.90 16.58 17.26
C VAL A 282 17.63 18.07 17.11
N ALA A 283 17.91 18.66 15.94
CA ALA A 283 17.63 20.06 15.67
C ALA A 283 16.13 20.37 15.74
N ILE A 284 15.27 19.49 15.22
CA ILE A 284 13.82 19.62 15.33
C ILE A 284 13.40 19.54 16.81
N ALA A 285 13.82 18.49 17.53
CA ALA A 285 13.43 18.26 18.92
C ALA A 285 13.71 19.47 19.81
N ARG A 286 14.90 20.06 19.71
CA ARG A 286 15.27 21.24 20.53
C ARG A 286 14.41 22.48 20.30
N HIS A 287 13.68 22.55 19.18
CA HIS A 287 12.79 23.66 18.82
C HIS A 287 11.28 23.31 18.88
N THR A 288 10.90 22.07 19.22
CA THR A 288 9.48 21.72 19.42
C THR A 288 8.98 22.14 20.80
N ALA A 289 7.67 22.30 20.93
CA ALA A 289 7.02 22.56 22.22
C ALA A 289 7.18 21.36 23.17
N LEU A 290 7.11 21.63 24.48
CA LEU A 290 7.09 20.58 25.50
C LEU A 290 5.76 19.82 25.42
N ASP A 291 5.79 18.50 25.21
CA ASP A 291 4.62 17.62 25.31
C ASP A 291 4.86 16.57 26.41
N PRO A 292 4.22 16.68 27.60
CA PRO A 292 4.44 15.76 28.72
C PRO A 292 3.98 14.33 28.46
N PHE A 293 3.34 14.06 27.31
CA PHE A 293 2.89 12.72 26.90
C PHE A 293 3.85 12.05 25.90
N ALA A 294 4.84 12.77 25.38
CA ALA A 294 5.87 12.26 24.46
C ALA A 294 6.90 11.35 25.18
N GLY A 295 7.40 10.35 24.46
CA GLY A 295 8.45 9.42 24.92
C GLY A 295 8.19 7.97 24.51
N LEU A 296 9.23 7.14 24.53
CA LEU A 296 9.19 5.70 24.24
C LEU A 296 8.19 4.94 25.12
N ALA A 297 7.76 3.75 24.70
CA ALA A 297 6.85 2.90 25.46
C ALA A 297 7.31 2.58 26.91
N ASP A 298 6.38 2.13 27.75
CA ASP A 298 6.70 1.63 29.09
C ASP A 298 7.64 0.42 28.98
N PRO A 299 8.85 0.44 29.58
CA PRO A 299 9.81 -0.66 29.49
C PRO A 299 9.25 -2.01 29.96
N ALA A 300 8.27 -2.01 30.87
CA ALA A 300 7.64 -3.22 31.39
C ALA A 300 6.67 -3.89 30.38
N LEU A 301 6.31 -3.21 29.30
CA LEU A 301 5.40 -3.72 28.26
C LEU A 301 6.13 -4.12 26.96
N LEU A 302 7.44 -3.84 26.85
CA LEU A 302 8.24 -4.21 25.68
C LEU A 302 8.30 -5.73 25.51
N ALA A 303 8.20 -6.20 24.27
CA ALA A 303 8.34 -7.63 23.97
C ALA A 303 9.77 -8.12 24.21
N GLN A 304 9.88 -9.38 24.65
CA GLN A 304 11.14 -10.03 24.96
C GLN A 304 11.45 -11.09 23.90
N ALA A 305 12.71 -11.17 23.49
CA ALA A 305 13.18 -12.22 22.58
C ALA A 305 13.35 -13.56 23.32
N PRO A 306 13.16 -14.71 22.65
CA PRO A 306 12.68 -14.86 21.27
C PRO A 306 11.17 -14.63 21.15
N TRP A 307 10.74 -13.85 20.16
CA TRP A 307 9.33 -13.73 19.78
C TRP A 307 8.87 -14.96 18.98
N PRO A 308 7.55 -15.28 18.98
CA PRO A 308 7.03 -16.41 18.21
C PRO A 308 7.25 -16.24 16.70
N ASP A 309 7.63 -17.32 16.02
CA ASP A 309 7.56 -17.39 14.55
C ASP A 309 6.10 -17.51 14.13
N LEU A 310 5.59 -16.44 13.53
CA LEU A 310 4.21 -16.36 13.03
C LEU A 310 4.09 -16.77 11.55
N GLY A 311 5.15 -17.27 10.91
CA GLY A 311 5.11 -17.80 9.54
C GLY A 311 4.74 -16.74 8.50
N LEU A 312 5.16 -15.48 8.70
CA LEU A 312 4.75 -14.32 7.91
C LEU A 312 5.53 -14.16 6.60
N PHE A 313 6.68 -14.82 6.48
CA PHE A 313 7.56 -14.73 5.32
C PHE A 313 7.54 -16.04 4.52
N ARG A 314 6.99 -15.96 3.32
CA ARG A 314 7.06 -16.96 2.25
C ARG A 314 7.27 -16.23 0.93
N PRO A 315 8.54 -16.01 0.52
CA PRO A 315 8.82 -15.37 -0.75
C PRO A 315 8.31 -16.22 -1.90
N TRP A 316 7.89 -15.56 -2.97
CA TRP A 316 7.45 -16.20 -4.20
C TRP A 316 8.45 -15.85 -5.30
N ASP A 317 9.19 -16.87 -5.76
CA ASP A 317 10.13 -16.77 -6.89
C ASP A 317 9.32 -16.75 -8.21
N LEU A 318 8.63 -15.64 -8.44
CA LEU A 318 7.80 -15.41 -9.61
C LEU A 318 8.62 -14.70 -10.70
N SER A 319 8.91 -15.41 -11.79
CA SER A 319 9.54 -14.78 -12.97
C SER A 319 8.57 -13.84 -13.69
N VAL A 320 9.08 -12.92 -14.51
CA VAL A 320 8.25 -12.02 -15.32
C VAL A 320 7.34 -12.81 -16.27
N GLU A 321 7.88 -13.86 -16.89
CA GLU A 321 7.16 -14.73 -17.82
C GLU A 321 6.02 -15.48 -17.11
N GLN A 322 6.26 -15.95 -15.89
CA GLN A 322 5.23 -16.55 -15.04
C GLN A 322 4.20 -15.50 -14.60
N GLY A 323 4.61 -14.28 -14.26
CA GLY A 323 3.70 -13.19 -13.93
C GLY A 323 2.78 -12.81 -15.09
N ILE A 324 3.32 -12.78 -16.31
CA ILE A 324 2.56 -12.58 -17.55
C ILE A 324 1.57 -13.73 -17.77
N ASP A 325 1.97 -14.99 -17.56
CA ASP A 325 1.06 -16.15 -17.64
C ASP A 325 -0.09 -16.06 -16.64
N TRP A 326 0.19 -15.77 -15.37
CA TRP A 326 -0.81 -15.61 -14.32
C TRP A 326 -1.82 -14.52 -14.64
N ALA A 327 -1.35 -13.33 -15.04
CA ALA A 327 -2.22 -12.22 -15.41
C ALA A 327 -3.06 -12.56 -16.67
N ARG A 328 -2.44 -13.12 -17.73
CA ARG A 328 -3.16 -13.55 -18.95
C ARG A 328 -4.22 -14.59 -18.67
N ARG A 329 -3.92 -15.62 -17.88
CA ARG A 329 -4.88 -16.68 -17.52
C ARG A 329 -6.06 -16.13 -16.72
N CYS A 330 -5.78 -15.18 -15.82
CA CYS A 330 -6.82 -14.53 -15.03
C CYS A 330 -7.78 -13.70 -15.89
N GLU A 331 -7.25 -12.80 -16.74
CA GLU A 331 -8.08 -12.00 -17.63
C GLU A 331 -8.81 -12.85 -18.68
N SER A 332 -8.12 -13.81 -19.30
CA SER A 332 -8.70 -14.72 -20.30
C SER A 332 -9.85 -15.54 -19.72
N ALA A 333 -9.69 -16.07 -18.51
CA ALA A 333 -10.75 -16.82 -17.82
C ALA A 333 -11.98 -15.95 -17.52
N ALA A 334 -11.80 -14.65 -17.25
CA ALA A 334 -12.89 -13.71 -17.08
C ALA A 334 -13.63 -13.44 -18.40
N LEU A 335 -12.91 -12.98 -19.42
CA LEU A 335 -13.47 -12.61 -20.74
C LEU A 335 -14.11 -13.82 -21.46
N ALA A 336 -13.67 -15.04 -21.17
CA ALA A 336 -14.25 -16.26 -21.74
C ALA A 336 -15.62 -16.65 -21.15
N GLN A 337 -16.11 -16.05 -20.06
CA GLN A 337 -17.38 -16.47 -19.44
C GLN A 337 -18.62 -16.08 -20.25
N ASP A 338 -18.64 -14.88 -20.85
CA ASP A 338 -19.81 -14.37 -21.57
C ASP A 338 -19.39 -13.31 -22.59
N ARG A 339 -19.91 -13.40 -23.82
CA ARG A 339 -19.70 -12.43 -24.91
C ARG A 339 -20.05 -10.96 -24.56
N ARG A 340 -20.80 -10.73 -23.47
CA ARG A 340 -21.13 -9.40 -22.94
C ARG A 340 -19.93 -8.73 -22.27
N LEU A 341 -18.96 -9.52 -21.78
CA LEU A 341 -17.67 -9.06 -21.25
C LEU A 341 -16.73 -8.72 -22.41
N ASN A 342 -16.96 -7.55 -23.01
CA ASN A 342 -16.31 -7.13 -24.25
C ASN A 342 -15.09 -6.21 -24.04
N ASN A 343 -14.79 -5.86 -22.78
CA ASN A 343 -13.69 -4.98 -22.42
C ASN A 343 -13.16 -5.32 -21.01
N SER A 344 -11.95 -4.89 -20.72
CA SER A 344 -11.20 -5.19 -19.50
C SER A 344 -10.45 -3.96 -19.03
N GLU A 345 -10.30 -3.81 -17.71
CA GLU A 345 -9.34 -2.89 -17.10
C GLU A 345 -8.04 -3.59 -16.71
N GLY A 346 -7.96 -4.91 -16.92
CA GLY A 346 -6.76 -5.72 -16.82
C GLY A 346 -6.83 -6.75 -15.68
N ALA A 347 -5.81 -7.59 -15.66
CA ALA A 347 -5.45 -8.42 -14.53
C ALA A 347 -4.02 -8.11 -14.09
N THR A 348 -3.82 -8.02 -12.78
CA THR A 348 -2.53 -7.71 -12.15
C THR A 348 -2.18 -8.80 -11.16
N VAL A 349 -0.98 -9.35 -11.28
CA VAL A 349 -0.33 -10.16 -10.24
C VAL A 349 0.79 -9.35 -9.61
N HIS A 350 0.88 -9.41 -8.28
CA HIS A 350 1.88 -8.68 -7.51
C HIS A 350 2.43 -9.57 -6.39
N THR A 351 3.75 -9.56 -6.23
CA THR A 351 4.49 -10.18 -5.13
C THR A 351 5.33 -9.10 -4.46
N GLN A 352 5.21 -8.97 -3.15
CA GLN A 352 5.97 -8.04 -2.32
C GLN A 352 6.60 -8.79 -1.15
N ASN A 353 7.89 -8.61 -0.96
CA ASN A 353 8.62 -9.02 0.22
C ASN A 353 9.09 -7.77 0.95
N SER A 354 8.97 -7.72 2.28
CA SER A 354 9.58 -6.66 3.08
C SER A 354 10.16 -7.21 4.37
N HIS A 355 11.16 -6.51 4.90
CA HIS A 355 11.61 -6.73 6.26
C HIS A 355 11.98 -5.39 6.90
N PHE A 356 11.97 -5.37 8.23
CA PHE A 356 12.31 -4.18 9.00
C PHE A 356 13.11 -4.56 10.24
N PHE A 357 13.71 -3.58 10.88
CA PHE A 357 14.33 -3.68 12.19
C PHE A 357 14.03 -2.39 12.97
N TYR A 358 13.40 -2.53 14.13
CA TYR A 358 13.13 -1.45 15.07
C TYR A 358 14.01 -1.61 16.31
N GLY A 359 14.51 -0.51 16.86
CA GLY A 359 15.19 -0.50 18.14
C GLY A 359 15.16 0.85 18.82
N ASN A 360 15.27 0.84 20.15
CA ASN A 360 15.16 2.05 20.96
C ASN A 360 16.14 2.06 22.14
N THR A 361 16.31 3.23 22.77
CA THR A 361 17.28 3.43 23.87
C THR A 361 16.93 2.71 25.17
N LEU A 362 15.79 2.02 25.26
CA LEU A 362 15.47 1.10 26.36
C LEU A 362 16.12 -0.29 26.19
N GLY A 363 16.76 -0.53 25.04
CA GLY A 363 17.43 -1.79 24.72
C GLY A 363 16.57 -2.75 23.89
N PHE A 364 15.37 -2.35 23.46
CA PHE A 364 14.62 -3.13 22.47
C PHE A 364 15.38 -3.13 21.15
N MET A 365 15.49 -4.32 20.54
CA MET A 365 16.08 -4.56 19.22
C MET A 365 15.31 -5.73 18.61
N GLY A 366 14.51 -5.49 17.57
CA GLY A 366 13.70 -6.53 16.97
C GLY A 366 13.22 -6.23 15.56
N GLY A 367 13.15 -7.27 14.75
CA GLY A 367 12.78 -7.20 13.34
C GLY A 367 12.29 -8.55 12.85
N TYR A 368 11.54 -8.54 11.75
CA TYR A 368 11.13 -9.75 11.04
C TYR A 368 10.81 -9.44 9.58
N ALA A 369 10.82 -10.49 8.75
CA ALA A 369 10.40 -10.43 7.36
C ALA A 369 8.91 -10.79 7.20
N GLY A 370 8.30 -10.29 6.15
CA GLY A 370 6.94 -10.63 5.73
C GLY A 370 6.81 -10.62 4.21
N SER A 371 5.90 -11.43 3.70
CA SER A 371 5.49 -11.45 2.29
C SER A 371 4.02 -11.07 2.15
N SER A 372 3.65 -10.52 1.00
CA SER A 372 2.28 -10.27 0.59
C SER A 372 2.16 -10.48 -0.92
N HIS A 373 1.30 -11.40 -1.32
CA HIS A 373 1.01 -11.73 -2.72
C HIS A 373 -0.44 -11.38 -3.01
N ASN A 374 -0.69 -10.87 -4.21
CA ASN A 374 -2.03 -10.48 -4.65
C ASN A 374 -2.22 -10.80 -6.13
N LEU A 375 -3.41 -11.28 -6.47
CA LEU A 375 -3.89 -11.41 -7.84
C LEU A 375 -5.26 -10.74 -7.92
N SER A 376 -5.46 -9.85 -8.89
CA SER A 376 -6.73 -9.15 -9.11
C SER A 376 -7.08 -9.07 -10.60
N CYS A 377 -8.38 -9.04 -10.93
CA CYS A 377 -8.88 -8.78 -12.28
C CYS A 377 -10.15 -7.93 -12.24
N ALA A 378 -10.25 -6.97 -13.15
CA ALA A 378 -11.41 -6.09 -13.33
C ALA A 378 -11.87 -6.11 -14.80
N VAL A 379 -13.14 -6.41 -15.02
CA VAL A 379 -13.73 -6.56 -16.36
C VAL A 379 -15.01 -5.74 -16.51
N ILE A 380 -15.35 -5.41 -17.75
CA ILE A 380 -16.49 -4.55 -18.10
C ILE A 380 -17.46 -5.35 -18.97
N ALA A 381 -18.75 -5.30 -18.63
CA ALA A 381 -19.83 -5.83 -19.43
C ALA A 381 -20.79 -4.72 -19.89
N GLY A 382 -21.49 -4.93 -21.00
CA GLY A 382 -22.49 -4.00 -21.52
C GLY A 382 -21.96 -3.07 -22.61
N LYS A 383 -22.69 -1.99 -22.90
CA LYS A 383 -22.37 -0.97 -23.92
C LYS A 383 -22.91 0.38 -23.51
N ASP A 384 -22.30 1.44 -24.03
CA ASP A 384 -22.76 2.82 -23.91
C ASP A 384 -23.07 3.24 -22.46
N GLN A 385 -24.31 3.56 -22.13
CA GLN A 385 -24.71 4.00 -20.79
C GLN A 385 -24.93 2.83 -19.80
N ASP A 386 -25.09 1.61 -20.30
CA ASP A 386 -25.34 0.40 -19.50
C ASP A 386 -24.05 -0.38 -19.18
N MET A 387 -22.87 0.25 -19.36
CA MET A 387 -21.60 -0.37 -18.99
C MET A 387 -21.50 -0.59 -17.48
N GLN A 388 -21.32 -1.85 -17.09
CA GLN A 388 -21.10 -2.28 -15.72
C GLN A 388 -19.69 -2.82 -15.56
N ARG A 389 -19.11 -2.57 -14.38
CA ARG A 389 -17.79 -3.04 -13.98
C ARG A 389 -17.88 -3.65 -12.60
N ASP A 390 -17.23 -4.78 -12.38
CA ASP A 390 -16.84 -5.25 -11.06
C ASP A 390 -15.44 -5.86 -11.15
N TYR A 391 -14.89 -6.28 -10.01
CA TYR A 391 -13.59 -6.88 -9.90
C TYR A 391 -13.60 -8.02 -8.88
N TRP A 392 -12.58 -8.85 -8.93
CA TRP A 392 -12.26 -9.76 -7.84
C TRP A 392 -10.76 -9.80 -7.59
N TYR A 393 -10.38 -10.23 -6.39
CA TYR A 393 -8.98 -10.42 -6.02
C TYR A 393 -8.83 -11.48 -4.92
N SER A 394 -7.63 -12.06 -4.89
CA SER A 394 -7.16 -12.94 -3.83
C SER A 394 -5.82 -12.42 -3.30
N THR A 395 -5.62 -12.48 -1.99
CA THR A 395 -4.39 -12.05 -1.33
C THR A 395 -4.01 -12.99 -0.19
N SER A 396 -2.71 -13.31 -0.07
CA SER A 396 -2.16 -14.10 1.03
C SER A 396 -0.67 -13.79 1.21
N ARG A 397 -0.12 -14.12 2.39
CA ARG A 397 1.35 -14.15 2.59
C ARG A 397 2.00 -15.36 1.92
N HIS A 398 1.23 -16.42 1.68
CA HIS A 398 1.69 -17.70 1.11
C HIS A 398 1.17 -17.81 -0.33
N PRO A 399 2.03 -17.96 -1.36
CA PRO A 399 1.57 -17.95 -2.75
C PRO A 399 0.64 -19.13 -3.07
N ASP A 400 0.88 -20.29 -2.45
CA ASP A 400 0.06 -21.51 -2.58
C ASP A 400 -1.37 -21.38 -1.99
N GLN A 401 -1.66 -20.28 -1.29
CA GLN A 401 -2.98 -19.99 -0.72
C GLN A 401 -3.77 -18.94 -1.54
N LEU A 402 -3.22 -18.46 -2.66
CA LEU A 402 -3.98 -17.63 -3.60
C LEU A 402 -5.04 -18.49 -4.32
N GLU A 403 -6.20 -17.88 -4.59
CA GLU A 403 -7.16 -18.43 -5.56
C GLU A 403 -6.48 -18.50 -6.95
N SER A 404 -6.77 -19.54 -7.74
CA SER A 404 -6.14 -19.72 -9.05
C SER A 404 -6.47 -18.56 -9.99
N PRO A 405 -5.63 -18.25 -11.00
CA PRO A 405 -5.94 -17.28 -12.04
C PRO A 405 -7.36 -17.42 -12.59
N GLU A 406 -7.76 -18.65 -12.90
CA GLU A 406 -9.06 -18.94 -13.48
C GLU A 406 -10.21 -18.78 -12.47
N GLN A 407 -9.97 -18.99 -11.17
CA GLN A 407 -10.96 -18.72 -10.12
C GLN A 407 -11.19 -17.22 -9.96
N VAL A 408 -10.11 -16.42 -9.88
CA VAL A 408 -10.22 -14.96 -9.76
C VAL A 408 -10.88 -14.36 -10.98
N GLY A 409 -10.50 -14.79 -12.18
CA GLY A 409 -11.10 -14.37 -13.44
C GLY A 409 -12.60 -14.69 -13.53
N ARG A 410 -12.99 -15.93 -13.22
CA ARG A 410 -14.42 -16.32 -13.17
C ARG A 410 -15.20 -15.47 -12.17
N GLN A 411 -14.66 -15.27 -10.97
CA GLN A 411 -15.40 -14.52 -9.94
C GLN A 411 -15.55 -13.04 -10.31
N ALA A 412 -14.56 -12.42 -10.96
CA ALA A 412 -14.67 -11.05 -11.49
C ALA A 412 -15.72 -10.94 -12.60
N ALA A 413 -15.76 -11.92 -13.51
CA ALA A 413 -16.75 -12.01 -14.58
C ALA A 413 -18.18 -12.20 -14.04
N GLU A 414 -18.40 -13.17 -13.13
CA GLU A 414 -19.68 -13.39 -12.46
C GLU A 414 -20.19 -12.11 -11.78
N ARG A 415 -19.31 -11.44 -11.01
CA ARG A 415 -19.62 -10.19 -10.30
C ARG A 415 -19.98 -9.06 -11.24
N THR A 416 -19.30 -8.95 -12.39
CA THR A 416 -19.60 -7.91 -13.40
C THR A 416 -20.92 -8.21 -14.11
N LEU A 417 -21.17 -9.46 -14.50
CA LEU A 417 -22.39 -9.86 -15.21
C LEU A 417 -23.66 -9.70 -14.35
N ARG A 418 -23.59 -10.01 -13.05
CA ARG A 418 -24.74 -9.84 -12.13
C ARG A 418 -25.17 -8.38 -11.93
N ARG A 419 -24.38 -7.39 -12.36
CA ARG A 419 -24.75 -5.96 -12.28
C ARG A 419 -25.55 -5.45 -13.48
N LEU A 420 -25.63 -6.20 -14.59
CA LEU A 420 -26.34 -5.78 -15.79
C LEU A 420 -27.84 -5.61 -15.53
N GLU A 421 -28.48 -4.68 -16.25
CA GLU A 421 -29.92 -4.39 -16.12
C GLU A 421 -30.32 -3.89 -14.70
N ALA A 422 -29.36 -3.30 -13.98
CA ALA A 422 -29.56 -2.70 -12.68
C ALA A 422 -30.62 -1.60 -12.69
N ARG A 423 -31.40 -1.55 -11.61
CA ARG A 423 -32.56 -0.67 -11.47
C ARG A 423 -32.36 0.32 -10.33
N ARG A 424 -33.08 1.44 -10.37
CA ARG A 424 -33.23 2.31 -9.21
C ARG A 424 -34.31 1.75 -8.27
N LEU A 425 -34.26 2.16 -7.02
CA LEU A 425 -35.31 1.91 -6.02
C LEU A 425 -35.95 3.22 -5.62
N SER A 426 -37.26 3.20 -5.34
CA SER A 426 -37.90 4.33 -4.66
C SER A 426 -37.44 4.40 -3.20
N THR A 427 -37.36 5.62 -2.67
CA THR A 427 -36.95 5.88 -1.29
C THR A 427 -37.79 5.10 -0.27
N ARG A 428 -37.12 4.41 0.67
CA ARG A 428 -37.74 3.51 1.67
C ARG A 428 -36.84 3.27 2.89
N GLN A 429 -37.40 2.74 3.96
CA GLN A 429 -36.64 2.11 5.06
C GLN A 429 -36.75 0.59 4.93
N VAL A 430 -35.60 -0.10 4.96
CA VAL A 430 -35.49 -1.57 4.86
C VAL A 430 -34.20 -2.06 5.51
N PRO A 431 -34.10 -3.33 5.93
CA PRO A 431 -32.83 -3.94 6.32
C PRO A 431 -31.78 -3.92 5.20
N VAL A 432 -30.51 -3.92 5.59
CA VAL A 432 -29.36 -3.90 4.68
C VAL A 432 -28.35 -4.98 5.06
N LEU A 433 -28.08 -5.88 4.11
CA LEU A 433 -27.03 -6.90 4.21
C LEU A 433 -25.77 -6.40 3.52
N PHE A 434 -24.69 -6.20 4.27
CA PHE A 434 -23.38 -5.86 3.71
C PHE A 434 -22.64 -7.15 3.34
N GLU A 435 -22.26 -7.32 2.06
CA GLU A 435 -21.41 -8.44 1.60
C GLU A 435 -20.11 -8.48 2.44
N ALA A 436 -19.61 -9.68 2.77
CA ALA A 436 -18.39 -9.88 3.59
C ALA A 436 -17.18 -9.06 3.12
N SER A 437 -17.12 -8.79 1.81
CA SER A 437 -16.12 -7.96 1.13
C SER A 437 -16.08 -6.50 1.61
N LEU A 438 -17.20 -5.98 2.12
CA LEU A 438 -17.46 -4.62 2.60
C LEU A 438 -17.73 -4.53 4.10
N ALA A 439 -18.25 -5.60 4.70
CA ALA A 439 -18.60 -5.68 6.13
C ALA A 439 -17.42 -5.31 7.06
N SER A 440 -16.18 -5.63 6.64
CA SER A 440 -14.95 -5.23 7.32
C SER A 440 -14.79 -3.70 7.47
N GLY A 441 -15.42 -2.92 6.58
CA GLY A 441 -15.47 -1.45 6.67
C GLY A 441 -16.29 -0.94 7.85
N LEU A 442 -17.40 -1.62 8.22
CA LEU A 442 -18.17 -1.28 9.42
C LEU A 442 -17.34 -1.49 10.69
N ILE A 443 -16.61 -2.60 10.75
CA ILE A 443 -15.64 -2.88 11.83
C ILE A 443 -14.52 -1.82 11.81
N GLY A 444 -14.04 -1.42 10.63
CA GLY A 444 -13.07 -0.33 10.46
C GLY A 444 -13.55 1.01 11.03
N HIS A 445 -14.82 1.36 10.84
CA HIS A 445 -15.39 2.58 11.44
C HIS A 445 -15.48 2.50 12.97
N PHE A 446 -15.79 1.34 13.53
CA PHE A 446 -15.71 1.10 14.98
C PHE A 446 -14.27 1.27 15.49
N VAL A 447 -13.28 0.59 14.87
CA VAL A 447 -11.85 0.72 15.21
C VAL A 447 -11.38 2.17 15.16
N GLY A 448 -11.82 2.94 14.16
CA GLY A 448 -11.52 4.37 14.05
C GLY A 448 -12.10 5.19 15.21
N ALA A 449 -13.28 4.84 15.71
CA ALA A 449 -13.93 5.54 16.83
C ALA A 449 -13.31 5.19 18.20
N VAL A 450 -12.91 3.93 18.42
CA VAL A 450 -12.25 3.49 19.67
C VAL A 450 -10.71 3.49 19.60
N SER A 451 -10.13 4.08 18.56
CA SER A 451 -8.70 4.40 18.47
C SER A 451 -8.34 5.58 19.35
N GLY A 452 -7.25 5.48 20.12
CA GLY A 452 -6.82 6.50 21.07
C GLY A 452 -6.68 7.90 20.46
N GLY A 453 -6.18 7.98 19.22
CA GLY A 453 -6.07 9.23 18.45
C GLY A 453 -7.41 9.95 18.23
N SER A 454 -8.50 9.23 18.05
CA SER A 454 -9.84 9.82 17.90
C SER A 454 -10.43 10.22 19.26
N LEU A 455 -10.17 9.41 20.28
CA LEU A 455 -10.65 9.61 21.64
C LEU A 455 -10.04 10.86 22.29
N TYR A 456 -8.70 10.99 22.35
CA TYR A 456 -8.09 12.14 23.05
C TYR A 456 -8.28 13.48 22.31
N ARG A 457 -8.56 13.45 21.01
CA ARG A 457 -8.89 14.66 20.22
C ARG A 457 -10.37 15.04 20.28
N GLY A 458 -11.23 14.22 20.91
CA GLY A 458 -12.68 14.44 20.91
C GLY A 458 -13.33 14.30 19.52
N THR A 459 -12.68 13.56 18.60
CA THR A 459 -13.13 13.37 17.21
C THR A 459 -13.69 11.96 17.01
N SER A 460 -14.45 11.46 17.99
CA SER A 460 -15.05 10.13 18.00
C SER A 460 -16.54 10.21 18.31
N PHE A 461 -17.34 9.37 17.66
CA PHE A 461 -18.75 9.17 17.97
C PHE A 461 -19.00 8.19 19.12
N LEU A 462 -17.94 7.55 19.65
CA LEU A 462 -17.94 6.63 20.79
C LEU A 462 -17.01 7.10 21.94
N PRO A 463 -17.08 8.36 22.41
CA PRO A 463 -16.40 8.76 23.64
C PRO A 463 -16.95 7.94 24.81
N ASP A 464 -16.09 7.64 25.79
CA ASP A 464 -16.46 6.97 27.04
C ASP A 464 -17.26 5.65 26.87
N SER A 465 -17.02 4.96 25.75
CA SER A 465 -17.73 3.74 25.35
C SER A 465 -17.22 2.47 26.06
N LEU A 466 -16.08 2.52 26.74
CA LEU A 466 -15.54 1.40 27.50
C LEU A 466 -16.53 0.93 28.59
N GLY A 467 -16.81 -0.38 28.61
CA GLY A 467 -17.83 -0.98 29.48
C GLY A 467 -19.28 -0.72 29.06
N GLN A 468 -19.52 0.00 27.94
CA GLN A 468 -20.86 0.30 27.45
C GLN A 468 -21.30 -0.66 26.33
N ARG A 469 -22.62 -0.91 26.26
CA ARG A 469 -23.25 -1.67 25.17
C ARG A 469 -23.37 -0.80 23.91
N VAL A 470 -22.51 -1.07 22.93
CA VAL A 470 -22.46 -0.39 21.63
C VAL A 470 -23.06 -1.25 20.51
N PHE A 471 -22.98 -2.57 20.62
CA PHE A 471 -23.52 -3.50 19.62
C PHE A 471 -24.69 -4.34 20.18
N ASP A 472 -25.37 -5.06 19.29
CA ASP A 472 -26.27 -6.18 19.64
C ASP A 472 -25.57 -7.18 20.59
N GLU A 473 -26.33 -7.80 21.49
CA GLU A 473 -25.78 -8.68 22.54
C GLU A 473 -25.15 -9.98 22.02
N ARG A 474 -25.45 -10.40 20.79
CA ARG A 474 -24.84 -11.57 20.15
C ARG A 474 -23.52 -11.25 19.46
N PHE A 475 -23.21 -9.96 19.25
CA PHE A 475 -22.00 -9.53 18.56
C PHE A 475 -20.78 -9.58 19.50
N SER A 476 -19.74 -10.29 19.09
CA SER A 476 -18.43 -10.30 19.76
C SER A 476 -17.30 -10.15 18.73
N LEU A 477 -16.24 -9.46 19.12
CA LEU A 477 -15.08 -9.12 18.31
C LEU A 477 -13.80 -9.35 19.13
N ARG A 478 -12.98 -10.30 18.70
CA ARG A 478 -11.68 -10.63 19.32
C ARG A 478 -10.51 -10.17 18.47
N GLU A 479 -9.40 -9.85 19.11
CA GLU A 479 -8.12 -9.51 18.48
C GLU A 479 -7.15 -10.68 18.67
N GLU A 480 -6.53 -11.14 17.59
CA GLU A 480 -5.71 -12.36 17.55
C GLU A 480 -4.35 -12.08 16.88
N PRO A 481 -3.41 -11.43 17.58
CA PRO A 481 -2.17 -10.94 16.96
C PRO A 481 -1.20 -12.02 16.50
N HIS A 482 -1.34 -13.25 17.01
CA HIS A 482 -0.40 -14.35 16.78
C HIS A 482 -0.93 -15.44 15.84
N LEU A 483 -1.91 -15.13 14.97
CA LEU A 483 -2.36 -16.08 13.95
C LEU A 483 -1.21 -16.45 12.98
N PRO A 484 -0.87 -17.73 12.79
CA PRO A 484 0.13 -18.14 11.80
C PRO A 484 -0.29 -17.72 10.38
N GLY A 485 0.60 -17.05 9.66
CA GLY A 485 0.36 -16.55 8.30
C GLY A 485 -0.64 -15.39 8.19
N GLY A 486 -1.19 -14.88 9.30
CA GLY A 486 -2.21 -13.83 9.28
C GLY A 486 -1.72 -12.51 8.68
N LEU A 487 -2.58 -11.84 7.90
CA LEU A 487 -2.21 -10.62 7.18
C LEU A 487 -1.80 -9.47 8.12
N ALA A 488 -2.35 -9.39 9.33
CA ALA A 488 -2.01 -8.37 10.32
C ALA A 488 -1.42 -8.93 11.62
N SER A 489 -0.90 -10.16 11.56
CA SER A 489 -0.18 -10.77 12.68
C SER A 489 1.13 -10.05 12.96
N ALA A 490 1.42 -9.81 14.23
CA ALA A 490 2.64 -9.17 14.71
C ALA A 490 2.95 -9.66 16.14
N PRO A 491 4.20 -9.99 16.50
CA PRO A 491 4.59 -10.36 17.85
C PRO A 491 4.72 -9.17 18.81
N PHE A 492 4.91 -7.97 18.26
CA PHE A 492 4.99 -6.69 18.98
C PHE A 492 4.45 -5.56 18.10
N ASP A 493 3.96 -4.49 18.72
CA ASP A 493 3.41 -3.28 18.08
C ASP A 493 4.51 -2.30 17.61
N ASP A 494 4.16 -1.19 16.98
CA ASP A 494 5.14 -0.30 16.32
C ASP A 494 6.07 0.45 17.30
N GLU A 495 5.79 0.39 18.61
CA GLU A 495 6.65 0.92 19.69
C GLU A 495 7.44 -0.23 20.38
N GLY A 496 7.36 -1.46 19.86
CA GLY A 496 7.99 -2.66 20.43
C GLY A 496 7.19 -3.30 21.58
N VAL A 497 5.93 -2.91 21.81
CA VAL A 497 5.09 -3.43 22.90
C VAL A 497 4.55 -4.82 22.58
N ALA A 498 4.58 -5.76 23.54
CA ALA A 498 4.12 -7.13 23.33
C ALA A 498 2.61 -7.20 23.03
N THR A 499 2.27 -7.72 21.84
CA THR A 499 0.87 -7.96 21.44
C THR A 499 0.33 -9.20 22.15
N HIS A 500 -0.96 -9.22 22.45
CA HIS A 500 -1.63 -10.31 23.16
C HIS A 500 -3.07 -10.49 22.67
N PRO A 501 -3.61 -11.74 22.61
CA PRO A 501 -5.01 -11.96 22.32
C PRO A 501 -5.93 -11.30 23.35
N ARG A 502 -7.03 -10.70 22.90
CA ARG A 502 -8.03 -10.06 23.78
C ARG A 502 -9.40 -9.98 23.15
N LEU A 503 -10.41 -9.73 23.98
CA LEU A 503 -11.73 -9.28 23.51
C LEU A 503 -11.71 -7.75 23.37
N VAL A 504 -12.25 -7.26 22.25
CA VAL A 504 -12.45 -5.83 21.99
C VAL A 504 -13.93 -5.48 22.16
N VAL A 505 -14.81 -6.39 21.72
CA VAL A 505 -16.24 -6.36 22.02
C VAL A 505 -16.65 -7.75 22.51
N ASN A 506 -17.36 -7.81 23.63
CA ASN A 506 -17.84 -9.04 24.25
C ASN A 506 -19.35 -8.94 24.49
N ASN A 507 -20.13 -9.79 23.85
CA ASN A 507 -21.60 -9.80 23.93
C ASN A 507 -22.23 -8.40 23.84
N GLY A 508 -21.79 -7.61 22.85
CA GLY A 508 -22.23 -6.24 22.59
C GLY A 508 -21.55 -5.11 23.37
N VAL A 509 -20.74 -5.43 24.40
CA VAL A 509 -20.07 -4.47 25.28
C VAL A 509 -18.63 -4.21 24.83
N VAL A 510 -18.20 -2.96 24.77
CA VAL A 510 -16.81 -2.60 24.42
C VAL A 510 -15.89 -2.85 25.61
N GLU A 511 -14.92 -3.76 25.45
CA GLU A 511 -13.94 -4.12 26.49
C GLU A 511 -12.54 -3.53 26.24
N GLY A 512 -12.25 -3.08 25.00
CA GLY A 512 -10.93 -2.57 24.64
C GLY A 512 -10.96 -1.39 23.66
N TYR A 513 -10.03 -0.46 23.88
CA TYR A 513 -9.64 0.59 22.92
C TYR A 513 -8.35 0.18 22.17
N PHE A 514 -8.02 0.87 21.08
CA PHE A 514 -6.75 0.68 20.36
C PHE A 514 -5.78 1.82 20.71
N LEU A 515 -4.85 1.55 21.63
CA LEU A 515 -3.96 2.55 22.23
C LEU A 515 -2.49 2.18 22.02
N GLY A 516 -1.74 3.04 21.33
CA GLY A 516 -0.28 3.16 21.48
C GLY A 516 0.09 4.06 22.67
N SER A 517 1.35 4.06 23.12
CA SER A 517 1.78 4.66 24.39
C SER A 517 1.47 6.14 24.52
N TYR A 518 1.66 6.93 23.46
CA TYR A 518 1.30 8.36 23.49
C TYR A 518 -0.20 8.57 23.77
N SER A 519 -1.06 7.85 23.03
CA SER A 519 -2.52 7.96 23.16
C SER A 519 -3.02 7.42 24.51
N ALA A 520 -2.39 6.37 25.02
CA ALA A 520 -2.67 5.84 26.34
C ALA A 520 -2.42 6.89 27.44
N ARG A 521 -1.25 7.55 27.43
CA ARG A 521 -0.94 8.59 28.41
C ARG A 521 -1.91 9.78 28.32
N LYS A 522 -2.27 10.24 27.11
CA LYS A 522 -3.26 11.32 26.91
C LYS A 522 -4.61 11.00 27.56
N LEU A 523 -4.98 9.73 27.63
CA LEU A 523 -6.23 9.24 28.23
C LEU A 523 -6.07 8.78 29.70
N GLY A 524 -4.87 8.85 30.28
CA GLY A 524 -4.59 8.33 31.63
C GLY A 524 -4.63 6.79 31.71
N MET A 525 -4.45 6.10 30.59
CA MET A 525 -4.53 4.64 30.43
C MET A 525 -3.15 4.02 30.16
N ARG A 526 -3.11 2.69 29.95
CA ARG A 526 -1.93 1.95 29.48
C ARG A 526 -2.05 1.62 27.99
N SER A 527 -0.91 1.40 27.31
CA SER A 527 -0.90 0.89 25.94
C SER A 527 -1.62 -0.46 25.88
N THR A 528 -2.32 -0.72 24.78
CA THR A 528 -2.97 -2.01 24.49
C THR A 528 -2.19 -2.82 23.46
N ALA A 529 -0.94 -2.44 23.18
CA ALA A 529 -0.11 -2.99 22.11
C ALA A 529 -0.74 -2.79 20.72
N ASN A 530 -1.13 -1.55 20.42
CA ASN A 530 -1.79 -1.15 19.17
C ASN A 530 -1.21 0.12 18.55
N ALA A 531 0.05 0.48 18.82
CA ALA A 531 0.78 1.35 17.91
C ALA A 531 0.92 0.63 16.56
N GLY A 532 0.51 1.28 15.47
CA GLY A 532 0.32 0.63 14.15
C GLY A 532 -1.09 0.08 13.89
N GLY A 533 -1.96 0.03 14.90
CA GLY A 533 -3.38 -0.33 14.75
C GLY A 533 -3.74 -1.72 15.28
N SER A 534 -4.69 -2.38 14.62
CA SER A 534 -5.38 -3.59 15.10
C SER A 534 -4.88 -4.88 14.46
N HIS A 535 -4.68 -5.94 15.25
CA HIS A 535 -4.08 -7.20 14.79
C HIS A 535 -5.10 -8.36 14.64
N ASN A 536 -5.51 -8.63 13.40
CA ASN A 536 -6.47 -9.69 13.04
C ASN A 536 -7.75 -9.68 13.89
N LEU A 537 -8.62 -8.70 13.68
CA LEU A 537 -9.92 -8.65 14.34
C LEU A 537 -10.87 -9.68 13.74
N ILE A 538 -11.36 -10.62 14.56
CA ILE A 538 -12.29 -11.68 14.15
C ILE A 538 -13.66 -11.42 14.77
N ALA A 539 -14.67 -11.17 13.92
CA ALA A 539 -16.06 -11.10 14.35
C ALA A 539 -16.62 -12.53 14.50
N THR A 540 -17.31 -12.81 15.61
CA THR A 540 -17.94 -14.12 15.85
C THR A 540 -19.22 -14.25 15.02
N PRO A 541 -19.35 -15.26 14.14
CA PRO A 541 -20.56 -15.45 13.33
C PRO A 541 -21.79 -15.83 14.15
N PHE A 542 -22.96 -15.32 13.77
CA PHE A 542 -24.28 -15.72 14.24
C PHE A 542 -25.36 -15.39 13.18
N GLY A 543 -26.43 -16.19 13.09
CA GLY A 543 -27.46 -16.03 12.05
C GLY A 543 -27.27 -16.92 10.81
N GLY A 544 -26.20 -17.73 10.75
CA GLY A 544 -26.01 -18.77 9.74
C GLY A 544 -25.11 -18.35 8.56
N GLY A 545 -25.29 -19.00 7.41
CA GLY A 545 -24.59 -18.67 6.17
C GLY A 545 -25.22 -17.49 5.44
N PHE A 546 -24.61 -17.10 4.32
CA PHE A 546 -25.12 -16.01 3.45
C PHE A 546 -26.60 -16.19 3.06
N GLU A 547 -26.98 -17.41 2.67
CA GLU A 547 -28.38 -17.76 2.34
C GLU A 547 -29.32 -17.75 3.55
N ASP A 548 -28.82 -17.97 4.77
CA ASP A 548 -29.61 -17.81 5.99
C ASP A 548 -29.86 -16.33 6.29
N LEU A 549 -28.85 -15.48 6.10
CA LEU A 549 -28.99 -14.02 6.26
C LEU A 549 -29.93 -13.41 5.22
N LEU A 550 -29.92 -13.88 3.96
CA LEU A 550 -30.90 -13.48 2.96
C LEU A 550 -32.32 -13.87 3.39
N ARG A 551 -32.53 -15.11 3.84
CA ARG A 551 -33.83 -15.57 4.38
C ARG A 551 -34.27 -14.85 5.65
N GLN A 552 -33.33 -14.49 6.53
CA GLN A 552 -33.60 -13.71 7.74
C GLN A 552 -33.97 -12.26 7.40
N MET A 553 -33.33 -11.67 6.39
CA MET A 553 -33.66 -10.34 5.89
C MET A 553 -35.06 -10.29 5.27
N ASP A 554 -35.48 -11.38 4.60
CA ASP A 554 -36.70 -11.54 3.77
C ASP A 554 -36.81 -10.52 2.62
N ARG A 555 -36.86 -9.23 2.95
CA ARG A 555 -37.05 -8.11 2.02
C ARG A 555 -36.14 -6.94 2.39
N GLY A 556 -35.18 -6.62 1.53
CA GLY A 556 -34.19 -5.59 1.80
C GLY A 556 -33.15 -5.39 0.69
N VAL A 557 -32.02 -4.79 1.03
CA VAL A 557 -30.92 -4.54 0.08
C VAL A 557 -29.66 -5.29 0.49
N LEU A 558 -29.17 -6.16 -0.39
CA LEU A 558 -27.80 -6.67 -0.32
C LEU A 558 -26.88 -5.64 -0.98
N VAL A 559 -25.90 -5.10 -0.25
CA VAL A 559 -24.94 -4.11 -0.74
C VAL A 559 -23.61 -4.79 -1.06
N THR A 560 -23.13 -4.61 -2.29
CA THR A 560 -21.89 -5.21 -2.81
C THR A 560 -20.88 -4.18 -3.33
N GLU A 561 -21.26 -2.90 -3.41
CA GLU A 561 -20.37 -1.76 -3.65
C GLU A 561 -20.80 -0.54 -2.81
N LEU A 562 -19.83 0.24 -2.34
CA LEU A 562 -20.05 1.50 -1.61
C LEU A 562 -19.15 2.61 -2.16
N LEU A 563 -19.77 3.78 -2.40
CA LEU A 563 -19.18 4.93 -3.08
C LEU A 563 -19.15 6.17 -2.17
N GLY A 564 -18.15 7.01 -2.35
CA GLY A 564 -17.97 8.26 -1.59
C GLY A 564 -17.50 8.07 -0.13
N HIS A 565 -17.21 9.21 0.51
CA HIS A 565 -16.59 9.30 1.85
C HIS A 565 -17.54 9.80 2.96
N GLY A 566 -18.86 9.67 2.78
CA GLY A 566 -19.85 10.25 3.69
C GLY A 566 -20.00 9.50 5.02
N VAL A 567 -18.93 9.43 5.81
CA VAL A 567 -18.92 8.88 7.17
C VAL A 567 -18.27 9.91 8.10
N ASN A 568 -19.04 10.42 9.07
CA ASN A 568 -18.56 11.41 10.02
C ASN A 568 -18.05 10.71 11.28
N GLY A 569 -16.72 10.71 11.48
CA GLY A 569 -16.09 10.10 12.65
C GLY A 569 -16.46 10.74 14.00
N VAL A 570 -16.99 11.97 14.01
CA VAL A 570 -17.36 12.70 15.24
C VAL A 570 -18.81 12.41 15.67
N THR A 571 -19.75 12.39 14.73
CA THR A 571 -21.19 12.19 15.04
C THR A 571 -21.65 10.75 14.88
N GLY A 572 -20.96 9.99 14.02
CA GLY A 572 -21.34 8.65 13.59
C GLY A 572 -22.25 8.64 12.36
N ASP A 573 -22.57 9.80 11.78
CA ASP A 573 -23.47 9.87 10.64
C ASP A 573 -22.87 9.18 9.42
N TYR A 574 -23.67 8.34 8.78
CA TYR A 574 -23.29 7.48 7.69
C TYR A 574 -24.25 7.73 6.51
N SER A 575 -23.70 8.08 5.36
CA SER A 575 -24.43 8.31 4.11
C SER A 575 -23.50 8.03 2.93
N ARG A 576 -23.70 6.89 2.26
CA ARG A 576 -22.84 6.46 1.15
C ARG A 576 -23.68 6.02 -0.05
N GLY A 577 -23.24 6.39 -1.24
CA GLY A 577 -23.78 5.81 -2.47
C GLY A 577 -23.53 4.30 -2.45
N ALA A 578 -24.47 3.52 -2.95
CA ALA A 578 -24.41 2.07 -2.91
C ALA A 578 -24.89 1.44 -4.22
N ALA A 579 -24.38 0.24 -4.49
CA ALA A 579 -24.92 -0.66 -5.50
C ALA A 579 -24.91 -2.10 -4.96
N GLY A 580 -25.77 -2.94 -5.52
CA GLY A 580 -25.97 -4.29 -5.03
C GLY A 580 -27.25 -4.90 -5.60
N PHE A 581 -28.09 -5.47 -4.75
CA PHE A 581 -29.25 -6.27 -5.14
C PHE A 581 -30.47 -6.00 -4.26
N TRP A 582 -31.64 -5.93 -4.90
CA TRP A 582 -32.91 -6.05 -4.19
C TRP A 582 -33.17 -7.52 -3.81
N VAL A 583 -33.59 -7.73 -2.58
CA VAL A 583 -33.95 -9.05 -2.02
C VAL A 583 -35.41 -9.02 -1.63
N GLU A 584 -36.13 -10.09 -1.96
CA GLU A 584 -37.55 -10.29 -1.61
C GLU A 584 -37.82 -11.79 -1.49
N HIS A 585 -38.62 -12.20 -0.50
CA HIS A 585 -38.87 -13.60 -0.15
C HIS A 585 -37.59 -14.39 0.16
N GLY A 586 -36.59 -13.71 0.73
CA GLY A 586 -35.29 -14.26 1.06
C GLY A 586 -34.41 -14.59 -0.15
N GLN A 587 -34.72 -14.07 -1.34
CA GLN A 587 -34.00 -14.35 -2.59
C GLN A 587 -33.62 -13.05 -3.32
N ILE A 588 -32.44 -13.05 -3.95
CA ILE A 588 -31.99 -11.95 -4.82
C ILE A 588 -32.89 -11.88 -6.06
N GLN A 589 -33.48 -10.71 -6.32
CA GLN A 589 -34.44 -10.51 -7.40
C GLN A 589 -33.83 -9.81 -8.61
N TYR A 590 -33.13 -8.69 -8.40
CA TYR A 590 -32.50 -7.90 -9.47
C TYR A 590 -31.41 -6.98 -8.89
N PRO A 591 -30.39 -6.62 -9.69
CA PRO A 591 -29.39 -5.65 -9.27
C PRO A 591 -29.97 -4.24 -9.14
N VAL A 592 -29.38 -3.45 -8.25
CA VAL A 592 -29.76 -2.05 -8.00
C VAL A 592 -28.55 -1.13 -7.96
N HIS A 593 -28.73 0.08 -8.49
CA HIS A 593 -27.69 1.12 -8.55
C HIS A 593 -28.27 2.50 -8.18
N GLU A 594 -27.40 3.51 -8.10
CA GLU A 594 -27.76 4.92 -7.86
C GLU A 594 -28.63 5.16 -6.61
N ILE A 595 -28.55 4.24 -5.64
CA ILE A 595 -29.15 4.39 -4.32
C ILE A 595 -28.12 4.96 -3.34
N THR A 596 -28.61 5.59 -2.27
CA THR A 596 -27.79 5.99 -1.11
C THR A 596 -28.33 5.29 0.13
N ILE A 597 -27.45 4.67 0.90
CA ILE A 597 -27.79 4.11 2.21
C ILE A 597 -27.37 5.08 3.32
N ALA A 598 -28.25 5.32 4.28
CA ALA A 598 -28.03 6.29 5.36
C ALA A 598 -28.54 5.82 6.73
N GLY A 599 -27.88 6.28 7.79
CA GLY A 599 -28.18 6.03 9.20
C GLY A 599 -27.10 6.63 10.12
N ASN A 600 -27.12 6.30 11.42
CA ASN A 600 -26.02 6.59 12.34
C ASN A 600 -25.34 5.29 12.80
N LEU A 601 -24.00 5.26 12.83
CA LEU A 601 -23.21 4.07 13.15
C LEU A 601 -23.54 3.47 14.53
N LYS A 602 -23.91 4.30 15.53
CA LYS A 602 -24.33 3.80 16.85
C LYS A 602 -25.62 2.98 16.79
N GLU A 603 -26.54 3.39 15.92
CA GLU A 603 -27.82 2.72 15.70
C GLU A 603 -27.60 1.47 14.86
N MET A 604 -26.79 1.57 13.79
CA MET A 604 -26.41 0.44 12.93
C MET A 604 -25.73 -0.68 13.72
N PHE A 605 -24.81 -0.38 14.63
CA PHE A 605 -24.13 -1.36 15.47
C PHE A 605 -25.08 -2.08 16.45
N ARG A 606 -26.04 -1.35 17.02
CA ARG A 606 -27.11 -1.93 17.87
C ARG A 606 -28.14 -2.72 17.06
N ALA A 607 -28.30 -2.38 15.78
CA ALA A 607 -29.23 -3.02 14.85
C ALA A 607 -28.60 -4.20 14.08
N ILE A 608 -27.40 -4.70 14.42
CA ILE A 608 -26.84 -5.90 13.79
C ILE A 608 -27.70 -7.11 14.16
N GLN A 609 -28.29 -7.76 13.14
CA GLN A 609 -29.18 -8.91 13.30
C GLN A 609 -28.48 -10.25 13.00
N GLY A 610 -27.34 -10.22 12.30
CA GLY A 610 -26.54 -11.40 11.96
C GLY A 610 -25.15 -11.06 11.41
N VAL A 611 -24.21 -11.97 11.61
CA VAL A 611 -22.84 -11.98 11.08
C VAL A 611 -22.60 -13.36 10.45
N GLY A 612 -22.41 -13.42 9.14
CA GLY A 612 -22.43 -14.66 8.39
C GLY A 612 -21.21 -15.55 8.59
N THR A 613 -21.37 -16.86 8.32
CA THR A 613 -20.26 -17.81 8.26
C THR A 613 -19.49 -17.78 6.93
N ASP A 614 -19.87 -16.91 6.00
CA ASP A 614 -19.21 -16.63 4.71
C ASP A 614 -17.94 -15.76 4.88
N VAL A 615 -17.13 -16.13 5.87
CA VAL A 615 -16.01 -15.32 6.37
C VAL A 615 -14.97 -15.05 5.27
N ARG A 616 -14.62 -13.77 5.10
CA ARG A 616 -13.51 -13.34 4.25
C ARG A 616 -12.42 -12.68 5.10
N VAL A 617 -11.17 -13.02 4.78
CA VAL A 617 -9.98 -12.39 5.35
C VAL A 617 -9.57 -11.23 4.45
N ARG A 618 -9.67 -9.99 4.92
CA ARG A 618 -9.28 -8.79 4.17
C ARG A 618 -8.46 -7.85 5.06
N GLY A 619 -7.14 -7.96 4.95
CA GLY A 619 -6.19 -7.24 5.80
C GLY A 619 -6.37 -7.60 7.28
N SER A 620 -6.41 -6.59 8.15
CA SER A 620 -6.52 -6.72 9.61
C SER A 620 -7.92 -7.10 10.13
N LYS A 621 -8.91 -7.40 9.28
CA LYS A 621 -10.30 -7.68 9.68
C LYS A 621 -10.83 -8.95 9.00
N ILE A 622 -11.50 -9.79 9.78
CA ILE A 622 -11.98 -11.13 9.41
C ILE A 622 -13.45 -11.25 9.86
N CYS A 623 -14.36 -11.23 8.89
CA CYS A 623 -15.81 -11.33 9.13
C CYS A 623 -16.53 -11.91 7.91
N GLY A 624 -17.73 -12.45 8.11
CA GLY A 624 -18.68 -12.73 7.03
C GLY A 624 -19.52 -11.50 6.68
N SER A 625 -20.60 -11.70 5.94
CA SER A 625 -21.58 -10.66 5.62
C SER A 625 -22.30 -10.20 6.89
N ILE A 626 -22.65 -8.91 6.99
CA ILE A 626 -23.31 -8.36 8.19
C ILE A 626 -24.70 -7.87 7.82
N LEU A 627 -25.73 -8.47 8.44
CA LEU A 627 -27.11 -8.00 8.33
C LEU A 627 -27.35 -6.91 9.37
N VAL A 628 -27.61 -5.69 8.92
CA VAL A 628 -28.10 -4.57 9.73
C VAL A 628 -29.61 -4.46 9.54
N GLY A 629 -30.32 -4.10 10.61
CA GLY A 629 -31.73 -3.74 10.58
C GLY A 629 -32.03 -2.50 9.73
N GLU A 630 -33.19 -1.89 9.95
CA GLU A 630 -33.69 -0.82 9.05
C GLU A 630 -32.70 0.34 8.89
N MET A 631 -32.33 0.60 7.64
CA MET A 631 -31.60 1.78 7.21
C MET A 631 -32.44 2.56 6.19
N THR A 632 -32.18 3.86 6.06
CA THR A 632 -32.79 4.64 4.98
C THR A 632 -32.08 4.32 3.67
N VAL A 633 -32.82 3.78 2.69
CA VAL A 633 -32.38 3.60 1.31
C VAL A 633 -33.06 4.67 0.48
N ALA A 634 -32.32 5.72 0.13
CA ALA A 634 -32.78 6.80 -0.74
C ALA A 634 -32.50 6.48 -2.22
N GLY A 635 -33.41 6.89 -3.09
CA GLY A 635 -33.32 6.73 -4.54
C GLY A 635 -34.32 7.64 -5.23
N GLU A 636 -35.19 7.09 -6.08
CA GLU A 636 -36.29 7.83 -6.73
C GLU A 636 -37.41 8.22 -5.76
#